data_AF-A0A0T2YQ53-F1
#
_entry.id   AF-A0A0T2YQ53-F1
#
_cell.length_a   1.000
_cell.length_b   1.000
_cell.length_c   1.000
_cell.angle_alpha   90.00
_cell.angle_beta   90.00
_cell.angle_gamma   90.00
#
_symmetry.space_group_name_H-M   'P 1'
#
loop_
_entity.id
_entity.type
_entity.pdbx_description
1 polymer ?
#
loop_
_entity_poly.entity_id
_entity_poly.type
_entity_poly.pdbx_seq_one_letter_code
_entity_poly.pdbx_strand_id
1 'polypeptide(L)'
;MNLSTGTAREPIASAQVQTLRDAGVLIEDHRRDRPRYFDGRFLAARDLIRDQQYFLTREADLGQAAGSGVATGLFVQEGGQPQTLVVSSGHGVTPSGELVLLPRNIDVQLANLPVAEQLSARFGLSRLPQPPLRSRTGLFVLALRPVEFTANPIGAYPTSITGQRTVEDGDVIEATAVVLVPWQDDGAADALDARRGRAARAIFTQGSSAGVSANVLPLAMIALQNNTVVWIDEALVRRELGADRGDLPGLGFAPRGLRLAHLMQHQAHLADVESRSGGRGFPAITHFPALPPAGPLPAGVINAVDFTQNYFPAEVDVDFTIIPEDELPALIEEALALQPIDLTAPAESLDSTAVMILAPVPRVEWRAVAARVGQGATLAQRVVKPAAPNLIAQRRPFEILQKLRLPRAVLESTALGPADAEWQRLARLNNLWFVRRRHLAYRDDLAGSYREITGNDERVIELDLNTRIAKLGLTPRYDNVLKVATPAAASTVIGLLAGKRYLESPVLTAAALGLLTDAIATSEQLTGKPTLDKTQVLGVAAVLGEPEKNEALWALIQRESKEPIPAAELLSIASGAAWNTPPVDEGAQAERVAKRMESLGLADVWTEVFKNSSAKAMAVEVQLLASTRYEASPVLSAAALGLMLELVQRNGSIKDPALVNEVANSLLDPINSDVLNKHLALERRRPLDADTLRGLVKSVDEWRPVTTRITRAAPAKKTTRTPARKKS
;
A
#
# COMPACT_ATOMS: atom_id res chain seq x y z
N MET A 1 -54.19 -26.76 -33.85
CA MET A 1 -52.93 -27.34 -33.31
C MET A 1 -53.05 -28.85 -33.45
N ASN A 2 -52.21 -29.50 -34.26
CA ASN A 2 -52.27 -30.95 -34.42
C ASN A 2 -51.51 -31.57 -33.22
N LEU A 3 -52.23 -32.07 -32.22
CA LEU A 3 -51.68 -32.56 -30.95
C LEU A 3 -50.76 -33.79 -31.12
N SER A 4 -50.75 -34.39 -32.32
CA SER A 4 -49.91 -35.54 -32.68
C SER A 4 -48.52 -35.16 -33.17
N THR A 5 -48.27 -33.89 -33.49
CA THR A 5 -47.00 -33.39 -34.02
C THR A 5 -46.42 -32.34 -33.08
N GLY A 6 -45.15 -32.50 -32.69
CA GLY A 6 -44.45 -31.48 -31.91
C GLY A 6 -44.41 -30.17 -32.70
N THR A 7 -44.94 -29.08 -32.15
CA THR A 7 -45.22 -27.81 -32.84
C THR A 7 -43.99 -27.09 -33.41
N ALA A 8 -42.78 -27.58 -33.12
CA ALA A 8 -41.51 -26.99 -33.56
C ALA A 8 -40.57 -27.98 -34.27
N ARG A 9 -41.00 -29.21 -34.60
CA ARG A 9 -40.16 -30.24 -35.27
C ARG A 9 -40.70 -30.56 -36.66
N GLU A 10 -39.82 -30.58 -37.66
CA GLU A 10 -40.17 -30.95 -39.03
C GLU A 10 -40.31 -32.47 -39.18
N PRO A 11 -41.43 -32.99 -39.70
CA PRO A 11 -41.58 -34.42 -39.96
C PRO A 11 -40.82 -34.82 -41.24
N ILE A 12 -39.99 -35.85 -41.15
CA ILE A 12 -39.32 -36.47 -42.30
C ILE A 12 -40.06 -37.74 -42.76
N ALA A 13 -40.03 -38.02 -44.06
CA ALA A 13 -40.67 -39.21 -44.62
C ALA A 13 -39.83 -40.47 -44.36
N SER A 14 -40.48 -41.64 -44.24
CA SER A 14 -39.79 -42.92 -43.96
C SER A 14 -38.73 -43.29 -45.02
N ALA A 15 -38.95 -42.97 -46.29
CA ALA A 15 -37.97 -43.19 -47.36
C ALA A 15 -36.70 -42.32 -47.19
N GLN A 16 -36.86 -41.11 -46.64
CA GLN A 16 -35.74 -40.21 -46.35
C GLN A 16 -34.95 -40.68 -45.13
N VAL A 17 -35.62 -41.27 -44.12
CA VAL A 17 -34.96 -41.82 -42.92
C VAL A 17 -33.89 -42.83 -43.29
N GLN A 18 -34.19 -43.79 -44.17
CA GLN A 18 -33.22 -44.80 -44.58
C GLN A 18 -32.02 -44.18 -45.30
N THR A 19 -32.29 -43.24 -46.21
CA THR A 19 -31.25 -42.51 -46.95
C THR A 19 -30.32 -41.73 -46.01
N LEU A 20 -30.88 -41.04 -45.00
CA LEU A 20 -30.09 -40.27 -44.02
C LEU A 20 -29.34 -41.16 -43.03
N ARG A 21 -29.88 -42.34 -42.69
CA ARG A 21 -29.21 -43.35 -41.87
C ARG A 21 -28.01 -43.93 -42.61
N ASP A 22 -28.18 -44.31 -43.88
CA ASP A 22 -27.11 -44.86 -44.72
C ASP A 22 -26.00 -43.82 -44.98
N ALA A 23 -26.37 -42.53 -45.06
CA ALA A 23 -25.43 -41.41 -45.16
C ALA A 23 -24.74 -41.06 -43.82
N GLY A 24 -25.17 -41.64 -42.69
CA GLY A 24 -24.63 -41.35 -41.36
C GLY A 24 -24.96 -39.96 -40.80
N VAL A 25 -25.95 -39.27 -41.38
CA VAL A 25 -26.34 -37.90 -41.00
C VAL A 25 -27.52 -37.90 -40.01
N LEU A 26 -28.32 -38.97 -39.98
CA LEU A 26 -29.37 -39.16 -38.99
C LEU A 26 -28.82 -39.85 -37.73
N ILE A 27 -28.68 -39.08 -36.65
CA ILE A 27 -28.26 -39.58 -35.34
C ILE A 27 -29.51 -39.79 -34.48
N GLU A 28 -29.77 -41.04 -34.12
CA GLU A 28 -30.90 -41.44 -33.29
C GLU A 28 -30.50 -41.50 -31.82
N ASP A 29 -31.29 -40.87 -30.95
CA ASP A 29 -31.18 -41.01 -29.51
C ASP A 29 -32.32 -41.87 -28.99
N HIS A 30 -32.02 -43.15 -28.77
CA HIS A 30 -33.00 -44.14 -28.30
C HIS A 30 -33.59 -43.80 -26.92
N ARG A 31 -32.92 -42.97 -26.12
CA ARG A 31 -33.48 -42.50 -24.83
C ARG A 31 -34.63 -41.53 -25.02
N ARG A 32 -34.74 -40.93 -26.21
CA ARG A 32 -35.78 -39.95 -26.58
C ARG A 32 -36.86 -40.55 -27.48
N ASP A 33 -36.95 -41.87 -27.54
CA ASP A 33 -38.04 -42.58 -28.20
C ASP A 33 -39.31 -42.54 -27.35
N ARG A 34 -40.44 -42.18 -27.96
CA ARG A 34 -41.75 -42.19 -27.30
C ARG A 34 -42.80 -42.92 -28.15
N PRO A 35 -43.81 -43.55 -27.52
CA PRO A 35 -44.91 -44.14 -28.27
C PRO A 35 -45.69 -43.07 -29.04
N ARG A 36 -46.09 -43.41 -30.27
CA ARG A 36 -47.09 -42.65 -31.02
C ARG A 36 -48.48 -43.19 -30.69
N TYR A 37 -49.29 -42.39 -29.98
CA TYR A 37 -50.70 -42.70 -29.72
C TYR A 37 -51.57 -42.34 -30.94
N PHE A 38 -52.45 -43.26 -31.33
CA PHE A 38 -53.44 -43.09 -32.38
C PHE A 38 -54.62 -44.04 -32.13
N ASP A 39 -55.80 -43.67 -32.63
CA ASP A 39 -57.01 -44.45 -32.43
C ASP A 39 -56.89 -45.85 -33.03
N GLY A 40 -57.28 -46.86 -32.25
CA GLY A 40 -57.17 -48.27 -32.63
C GLY A 40 -55.85 -48.96 -32.23
N ARG A 41 -54.89 -48.24 -31.65
CA ARG A 41 -53.71 -48.87 -31.02
C ARG A 41 -54.08 -49.41 -29.63
N PHE A 42 -53.73 -50.67 -29.35
CA PHE A 42 -53.83 -51.23 -28.00
C PHE A 42 -52.84 -50.56 -27.05
N LEU A 43 -53.33 -50.06 -25.92
CA LEU A 43 -52.50 -49.54 -24.84
C LEU A 43 -51.90 -50.68 -24.03
N ALA A 44 -50.57 -50.67 -23.87
CA ALA A 44 -49.84 -51.65 -23.08
C ALA A 44 -48.94 -50.93 -22.05
N ALA A 45 -48.64 -51.59 -20.93
CA ALA A 45 -47.77 -51.04 -19.88
C ALA A 45 -46.41 -50.57 -20.45
N ARG A 46 -45.83 -51.31 -21.39
CA ARG A 46 -44.58 -50.93 -22.09
C ARG A 46 -44.64 -49.57 -22.80
N ASP A 47 -45.83 -49.16 -23.27
CA ASP A 47 -45.99 -47.89 -23.96
C ASP A 47 -45.95 -46.75 -22.92
N LEU A 48 -46.67 -46.90 -21.81
CA LEU A 48 -46.65 -45.93 -20.71
C LEU A 48 -45.27 -45.83 -20.05
N ILE A 49 -44.56 -46.95 -19.85
CA ILE A 49 -43.20 -46.98 -19.30
C ILE A 49 -42.22 -46.22 -20.20
N ARG A 50 -42.30 -46.42 -21.54
CA ARG A 50 -41.46 -45.68 -22.49
C ARG A 50 -41.75 -44.18 -22.46
N ASP A 51 -43.01 -43.80 -22.30
CA ASP A 51 -43.40 -42.39 -22.19
C ASP A 51 -42.85 -41.75 -20.90
N GLN A 52 -42.93 -42.46 -19.76
CA GLN A 52 -42.32 -42.02 -18.49
C GLN A 52 -40.79 -41.83 -18.63
N GLN A 53 -40.09 -42.82 -19.21
CA GLN A 53 -38.64 -42.73 -19.46
C GLN A 53 -38.26 -41.57 -20.38
N TYR A 54 -39.09 -41.27 -21.38
CA TYR A 54 -38.90 -40.12 -22.27
C TYR A 54 -39.00 -38.79 -21.50
N PHE A 55 -39.98 -38.65 -20.60
CA PHE A 55 -40.12 -37.47 -19.76
C PHE A 55 -38.95 -37.33 -18.78
N LEU A 56 -38.61 -38.39 -18.03
CA LEU A 56 -37.49 -38.39 -17.09
C LEU A 56 -36.16 -38.05 -17.78
N THR A 57 -35.90 -38.62 -18.97
CA THR A 57 -34.71 -38.28 -19.75
C THR A 57 -34.70 -36.80 -20.13
N ARG A 58 -35.84 -36.26 -20.55
CA ARG A 58 -35.93 -34.86 -20.97
C ARG A 58 -35.82 -33.88 -19.79
N GLU A 59 -36.33 -34.26 -18.63
CA GLU A 59 -36.15 -33.51 -17.38
C GLU A 59 -34.69 -33.53 -16.94
N ALA A 60 -34.02 -34.69 -16.99
CA ALA A 60 -32.60 -34.79 -16.72
C ALA A 60 -31.77 -33.94 -17.70
N ASP A 61 -32.09 -33.95 -19.00
CA ASP A 61 -31.43 -33.09 -19.99
C ASP A 61 -31.62 -31.60 -19.66
N LEU A 62 -32.81 -31.21 -19.20
CA LEU A 62 -33.08 -29.84 -18.77
C LEU A 62 -32.31 -29.48 -17.49
N GLY A 63 -32.23 -30.39 -16.52
CA GLY A 63 -31.44 -30.24 -15.31
C GLY A 63 -29.94 -30.06 -15.62
N GLN A 64 -29.39 -30.89 -16.51
CA GLN A 64 -28.02 -30.74 -17.00
C GLN A 64 -27.81 -29.39 -17.71
N ALA A 65 -28.78 -28.94 -18.50
CA ALA A 65 -28.70 -27.66 -19.19
C ALA A 65 -28.78 -26.45 -18.25
N ALA A 66 -29.54 -26.56 -17.15
CA ALA A 66 -29.61 -25.57 -16.08
C ALA A 66 -28.29 -25.51 -15.27
N GLY A 67 -27.61 -26.65 -15.15
CA GLY A 67 -26.38 -26.83 -14.39
C GLY A 67 -26.66 -27.54 -13.07
N SER A 68 -25.65 -28.23 -12.53
CA SER A 68 -25.75 -28.94 -11.25
C SER A 68 -25.48 -28.03 -10.05
N GLY A 69 -25.90 -28.49 -8.87
CA GLY A 69 -25.66 -27.83 -7.60
C GLY A 69 -26.89 -27.76 -6.71
N VAL A 70 -26.72 -27.16 -5.55
CA VAL A 70 -27.78 -26.89 -4.57
C VAL A 70 -28.54 -25.64 -4.98
N ALA A 71 -29.87 -25.72 -5.04
CA ALA A 71 -30.72 -24.58 -5.36
C ALA A 71 -31.16 -23.83 -4.10
N THR A 72 -31.52 -24.55 -3.04
CA THR A 72 -31.90 -23.96 -1.76
C THR A 72 -31.63 -24.95 -0.63
N GLY A 73 -31.11 -24.46 0.50
CA GLY A 73 -30.95 -25.24 1.74
C GLY A 73 -29.83 -26.27 1.66
N LEU A 74 -30.09 -27.48 2.16
CA LEU A 74 -29.17 -28.62 2.18
C LEU A 74 -27.84 -28.36 2.90
N PHE A 75 -27.89 -27.52 3.93
CA PHE A 75 -26.77 -27.26 4.84
C PHE A 75 -26.54 -28.45 5.76
N VAL A 76 -25.29 -28.67 6.15
CA VAL A 76 -24.85 -29.81 6.95
C VAL A 76 -24.25 -29.30 8.25
N GLN A 77 -24.79 -29.78 9.36
CA GLN A 77 -24.32 -29.41 10.70
C GLN A 77 -24.08 -30.66 11.54
N GLU A 78 -23.24 -30.53 12.56
CA GLU A 78 -23.13 -31.55 13.60
C GLU A 78 -24.47 -31.69 14.32
N GLY A 79 -24.88 -32.93 14.57
CA GLY A 79 -26.09 -33.20 15.33
C GLY A 79 -25.87 -33.04 16.83
N GLY A 80 -26.91 -33.36 17.62
CA GLY A 80 -26.81 -33.31 19.08
C GLY A 80 -25.84 -34.34 19.68
N GLN A 81 -25.34 -35.29 18.89
CA GLN A 81 -24.35 -36.29 19.28
C GLN A 81 -23.16 -36.25 18.31
N PRO A 82 -21.92 -36.57 18.75
CA PRO A 82 -20.73 -36.50 17.88
C PRO A 82 -20.73 -37.43 16.66
N GLN A 83 -21.66 -38.39 16.62
CA GLN A 83 -21.82 -39.37 15.54
C GLN A 83 -23.08 -39.14 14.69
N THR A 84 -23.77 -38.02 14.92
CA THR A 84 -24.96 -37.64 14.16
C THR A 84 -24.70 -36.37 13.34
N LEU A 85 -25.36 -36.28 12.20
CA LEU A 85 -25.35 -35.11 11.33
C LEU A 85 -26.79 -34.67 11.05
N VAL A 86 -27.00 -33.37 11.05
CA VAL A 86 -28.27 -32.77 10.62
C VAL A 86 -28.09 -32.21 9.22
N VAL A 87 -28.93 -32.67 8.29
CA VAL A 87 -29.04 -32.09 6.95
C VAL A 87 -30.34 -31.30 6.88
N SER A 88 -30.25 -30.01 6.54
CA SER A 88 -31.44 -29.16 6.44
C SER A 88 -32.28 -29.48 5.21
N SER A 89 -33.57 -29.16 5.26
CA SER A 89 -34.45 -29.29 4.11
C SER A 89 -33.98 -28.42 2.95
N GLY A 90 -34.29 -28.87 1.74
CA GLY A 90 -33.81 -28.20 0.53
C GLY A 90 -33.88 -29.10 -0.69
N HIS A 91 -33.38 -28.57 -1.79
CA HIS A 91 -33.33 -29.30 -3.06
C HIS A 91 -32.17 -28.83 -3.94
N GLY A 92 -31.81 -29.67 -4.89
CA GLY A 92 -30.76 -29.40 -5.86
C GLY A 92 -30.80 -30.38 -7.02
N VAL A 93 -29.87 -30.21 -7.96
CA VAL A 93 -29.78 -31.00 -9.19
C VAL A 93 -28.40 -31.67 -9.24
N THR A 94 -28.37 -32.98 -9.45
CA THR A 94 -27.11 -33.72 -9.63
C THR A 94 -26.43 -33.34 -10.95
N PRO A 95 -25.12 -33.64 -11.12
CA PRO A 95 -24.48 -33.54 -12.43
C PRO A 95 -25.14 -34.39 -13.54
N SER A 96 -25.86 -35.47 -13.19
CA SER A 96 -26.69 -36.26 -14.11
C SER A 96 -27.98 -35.55 -14.54
N GLY A 97 -28.34 -34.43 -13.90
CA GLY A 97 -29.56 -33.67 -14.16
C GLY A 97 -30.78 -34.09 -13.35
N GLU A 98 -30.61 -35.03 -12.42
CA GLU A 98 -31.70 -35.56 -11.60
C GLU A 98 -31.99 -34.64 -10.41
N LEU A 99 -33.27 -34.48 -10.08
CA LEU A 99 -33.70 -33.68 -8.95
C LEU A 99 -33.53 -34.45 -7.65
N VAL A 100 -33.03 -33.76 -6.64
CA VAL A 100 -32.90 -34.26 -5.27
C VAL A 100 -33.68 -33.35 -4.34
N LEU A 101 -34.52 -33.93 -3.49
CA LEU A 101 -35.41 -33.19 -2.58
C LEU A 101 -35.38 -33.79 -1.17
N LEU A 102 -35.07 -32.94 -0.19
CA LEU A 102 -35.28 -33.22 1.23
C LEU A 102 -36.38 -32.29 1.76
N PRO A 103 -37.61 -32.79 1.99
CA PRO A 103 -38.75 -31.95 2.37
C PRO A 103 -38.68 -31.46 3.83
N ARG A 104 -37.89 -32.11 4.67
CA ARG A 104 -37.69 -31.76 6.09
C ARG A 104 -36.24 -31.99 6.48
N ASN A 105 -35.83 -31.34 7.57
CA ASN A 105 -34.54 -31.63 8.18
C ASN A 105 -34.47 -33.10 8.60
N ILE A 106 -33.33 -33.73 8.38
CA ILE A 106 -33.09 -35.12 8.76
C ILE A 106 -31.90 -35.18 9.73
N ASP A 107 -32.04 -35.99 10.76
CA ASP A 107 -30.96 -36.36 11.66
C ASP A 107 -30.47 -37.75 11.27
N VAL A 108 -29.17 -37.87 11.02
CA VAL A 108 -28.57 -39.02 10.37
C VAL A 108 -27.42 -39.56 11.22
N GLN A 109 -27.55 -40.81 11.66
CA GLN A 109 -26.45 -41.52 12.32
C GLN A 109 -25.42 -41.97 11.29
N LEU A 110 -24.16 -41.55 11.47
CA LEU A 110 -23.06 -41.88 10.55
C LEU A 110 -22.83 -43.39 10.35
N ALA A 111 -23.08 -44.19 11.39
CA ALA A 111 -22.97 -45.65 11.33
C ALA A 111 -24.00 -46.30 10.38
N ASN A 112 -25.14 -45.64 10.16
CA ASN A 112 -26.23 -46.15 9.32
C ASN A 112 -26.09 -45.72 7.86
N LEU A 113 -25.21 -44.74 7.56
CA LEU A 113 -25.03 -44.25 6.21
C LEU A 113 -24.39 -45.32 5.32
N PRO A 114 -24.96 -45.65 4.15
CA PRO A 114 -24.32 -46.52 3.20
C PRO A 114 -23.18 -45.80 2.47
N VAL A 115 -22.14 -46.56 2.10
CA VAL A 115 -21.14 -46.08 1.15
C VAL A 115 -21.72 -46.18 -0.27
N ALA A 116 -21.52 -45.18 -1.13
CA ALA A 116 -22.13 -45.12 -2.46
C ALA A 116 -21.88 -46.38 -3.33
N GLU A 117 -20.71 -47.01 -3.20
CA GLU A 117 -20.37 -48.28 -3.84
C GLU A 117 -21.25 -49.45 -3.34
N GLN A 118 -21.49 -49.54 -2.03
CA GLN A 118 -22.33 -50.58 -1.43
C GLN A 118 -23.78 -50.47 -1.89
N LEU A 119 -24.28 -49.24 -2.06
CA LEU A 119 -25.62 -49.01 -2.59
C LEU A 119 -25.72 -49.48 -4.05
N SER A 120 -24.71 -49.20 -4.86
CA SER A 120 -24.64 -49.66 -6.26
C SER A 120 -24.58 -51.20 -6.36
N ALA A 121 -23.86 -51.86 -5.46
CA ALA A 121 -23.84 -53.33 -5.35
C ALA A 121 -25.20 -53.92 -4.95
N ARG A 122 -25.91 -53.27 -4.00
CA ARG A 122 -27.25 -53.70 -3.56
C ARG A 122 -28.31 -53.56 -4.65
N PHE A 123 -28.16 -52.58 -5.55
CA PHE A 123 -29.01 -52.44 -6.75
C PHE A 123 -28.59 -53.33 -7.93
N GLY A 124 -27.72 -54.33 -7.70
CA GLY A 124 -27.37 -55.34 -8.71
C GLY A 124 -26.35 -54.90 -9.75
N LEU A 125 -25.68 -53.75 -9.57
CA LEU A 125 -24.67 -53.24 -10.52
C LEU A 125 -23.23 -53.69 -10.20
N SER A 126 -22.99 -54.34 -9.05
CA SER A 126 -21.69 -54.96 -8.70
C SER A 126 -21.85 -56.11 -7.69
N ARG A 127 -20.86 -57.03 -7.63
CA ARG A 127 -20.95 -58.28 -6.84
C ARG A 127 -20.82 -58.04 -5.33
N LEU A 128 -21.72 -58.71 -4.59
CA LEU A 128 -21.75 -59.01 -3.15
C LEU A 128 -21.46 -57.85 -2.17
N PRO A 129 -22.47 -57.40 -1.38
CA PRO A 129 -22.27 -56.38 -0.35
C PRO A 129 -21.30 -56.88 0.73
N GLN A 130 -20.14 -56.24 0.87
CA GLN A 130 -19.34 -56.38 2.09
C GLN A 130 -20.08 -55.73 3.27
N PRO A 131 -20.09 -56.35 4.46
CA PRO A 131 -20.69 -55.76 5.65
C PRO A 131 -19.99 -54.42 5.95
N PRO A 132 -20.72 -53.37 6.36
CA PRO A 132 -20.11 -52.07 6.61
C PRO A 132 -19.07 -52.19 7.73
N LEU A 133 -17.86 -51.68 7.46
CA LEU A 133 -16.84 -51.43 8.46
C LEU A 133 -17.49 -50.55 9.55
N ARG A 134 -17.66 -51.08 10.77
CA ARG A 134 -18.38 -50.41 11.86
C ARG A 134 -17.69 -49.14 12.37
N SER A 135 -16.44 -48.91 11.99
CA SER A 135 -15.67 -47.71 12.33
C SER A 135 -14.98 -47.17 11.10
N ARG A 136 -15.45 -46.04 10.58
CA ARG A 136 -14.90 -45.36 9.42
C ARG A 136 -14.00 -44.23 9.89
N THR A 137 -12.80 -44.17 9.32
CA THR A 137 -11.81 -43.14 9.58
C THR A 137 -11.25 -42.65 8.25
N GLY A 138 -11.23 -41.34 8.05
CA GLY A 138 -10.80 -40.71 6.81
C GLY A 138 -11.70 -39.59 6.34
N LEU A 139 -11.48 -39.15 5.10
CA LEU A 139 -12.28 -38.11 4.46
C LEU A 139 -13.42 -38.72 3.65
N PHE A 140 -14.61 -38.14 3.77
CA PHE A 140 -15.79 -38.56 3.03
C PHE A 140 -16.52 -37.34 2.49
N VAL A 141 -17.11 -37.46 1.31
CA VAL A 141 -18.10 -36.52 0.80
C VAL A 141 -19.47 -37.03 1.21
N LEU A 142 -20.16 -36.24 2.04
CA LEU A 142 -21.58 -36.42 2.31
C LEU A 142 -22.36 -35.92 1.11
N ALA A 143 -23.24 -36.76 0.60
CA ALA A 143 -23.96 -36.43 -0.61
C ALA A 143 -25.34 -37.08 -0.67
N LEU A 144 -26.16 -36.57 -1.58
CA LEU A 144 -27.51 -37.06 -1.83
C LEU A 144 -27.56 -37.77 -3.18
N ARG A 145 -28.25 -38.91 -3.22
CA ARG A 145 -28.43 -39.70 -4.43
C ARG A 145 -29.92 -39.91 -4.69
N PRO A 146 -30.43 -39.58 -5.89
CA PRO A 146 -31.76 -40.00 -6.29
C PRO A 146 -31.79 -41.53 -6.41
N VAL A 147 -32.83 -42.14 -5.85
CA VAL A 147 -33.05 -43.58 -5.88
C VAL A 147 -34.53 -43.84 -6.13
N GLU A 148 -34.82 -44.95 -6.80
CA GLU A 148 -36.17 -45.45 -6.98
C GLU A 148 -36.28 -46.85 -6.38
N PHE A 149 -37.47 -47.19 -5.89
CA PHE A 149 -37.80 -48.55 -5.50
C PHE A 149 -39.27 -48.83 -5.74
N THR A 150 -39.62 -50.09 -5.93
CA THR A 150 -41.00 -50.53 -6.05
C THR A 150 -41.57 -50.88 -4.69
N ALA A 151 -42.85 -50.59 -4.47
CA ALA A 151 -43.55 -50.87 -3.21
C ALA A 151 -45.06 -51.04 -3.44
N ASN A 152 -45.78 -51.20 -2.33
CA ASN A 152 -47.24 -51.35 -2.30
C ASN A 152 -47.70 -52.57 -3.13
N PRO A 153 -47.46 -53.80 -2.61
CA PRO A 153 -47.77 -55.04 -3.33
C PRO A 153 -49.26 -55.17 -3.63
N ILE A 154 -49.58 -55.44 -4.90
CA ILE A 154 -50.93 -55.67 -5.42
C ILE A 154 -51.02 -57.02 -6.12
N GLY A 155 -52.24 -57.55 -6.22
CA GLY A 155 -52.49 -58.80 -6.96
C GLY A 155 -52.35 -58.58 -8.47
N ALA A 156 -51.42 -59.30 -9.10
CA ALA A 156 -51.23 -59.32 -10.54
C ALA A 156 -52.04 -60.46 -11.18
N TYR A 157 -52.75 -60.14 -12.25
CA TYR A 157 -53.52 -61.12 -13.02
C TYR A 157 -52.61 -61.85 -14.00
N PRO A 158 -52.78 -63.18 -14.16
CA PRO A 158 -51.98 -63.95 -15.10
C PRO A 158 -52.18 -63.48 -16.53
N THR A 159 -51.09 -63.35 -17.27
CA THR A 159 -51.09 -62.97 -18.71
C THR A 159 -51.39 -64.15 -19.65
N SER A 160 -51.61 -65.35 -19.10
CA SER A 160 -51.99 -66.55 -19.83
C SER A 160 -53.18 -67.24 -19.16
N ILE A 161 -53.97 -67.99 -19.96
CA ILE A 161 -55.20 -68.66 -19.53
C ILE A 161 -54.94 -69.67 -18.39
N THR A 162 -53.74 -70.25 -18.34
CA THR A 162 -53.32 -71.22 -17.31
C THR A 162 -52.39 -70.62 -16.26
N GLY A 163 -52.14 -69.30 -16.28
CA GLY A 163 -51.21 -68.67 -15.36
C GLY A 163 -51.76 -68.57 -13.94
N GLN A 164 -50.87 -68.58 -12.95
CA GLN A 164 -51.25 -68.32 -11.56
C GLN A 164 -51.24 -66.81 -11.27
N ARG A 165 -52.08 -66.37 -10.34
CA ARG A 165 -52.02 -65.00 -9.81
C ARG A 165 -50.71 -64.82 -9.05
N THR A 166 -49.99 -63.77 -9.37
CA THR A 166 -48.77 -63.35 -8.66
C THR A 166 -49.07 -62.11 -7.84
N VAL A 167 -48.13 -61.76 -6.95
CA VAL A 167 -48.13 -60.46 -6.28
C VAL A 167 -46.98 -59.69 -6.88
N GLU A 168 -47.26 -58.47 -7.33
CA GLU A 168 -46.27 -57.55 -7.87
C GLU A 168 -46.43 -56.19 -7.17
N ASP A 169 -45.34 -55.44 -7.07
CA ASP A 169 -45.39 -54.08 -6.51
C ASP A 169 -46.17 -53.15 -7.46
N GLY A 170 -47.14 -52.42 -6.91
CA GLY A 170 -48.04 -51.57 -7.69
C GLY A 170 -47.49 -50.18 -7.97
N ASP A 171 -46.58 -49.69 -7.12
CA ASP A 171 -46.09 -48.31 -7.18
C ASP A 171 -44.57 -48.26 -7.34
N VAL A 172 -44.10 -47.30 -8.13
CA VAL A 172 -42.70 -46.87 -8.17
C VAL A 172 -42.58 -45.62 -7.31
N ILE A 173 -41.67 -45.65 -6.33
CA ILE A 173 -41.44 -44.54 -5.40
C ILE A 173 -40.05 -43.97 -5.65
N GLU A 174 -40.00 -42.69 -6.02
CA GLU A 174 -38.77 -41.91 -6.08
C GLU A 174 -38.43 -41.36 -4.69
N ALA A 175 -37.16 -41.44 -4.33
CA ALA A 175 -36.65 -40.99 -3.04
C ALA A 175 -35.23 -40.44 -3.17
N THR A 176 -34.78 -39.80 -2.10
CA THR A 176 -33.40 -39.33 -1.96
C THR A 176 -32.72 -40.10 -0.85
N ALA A 177 -31.61 -40.78 -1.17
CA ALA A 177 -30.75 -41.45 -0.20
C ALA A 177 -29.56 -40.57 0.17
N VAL A 178 -29.27 -40.47 1.47
CA VAL A 178 -28.01 -39.89 1.94
C VAL A 178 -26.92 -40.96 1.86
N VAL A 179 -25.80 -40.62 1.26
CA VAL A 179 -24.68 -41.54 1.04
C VAL A 179 -23.35 -40.89 1.43
N LEU A 180 -22.38 -41.73 1.77
CA LEU A 180 -20.99 -41.31 1.92
C LEU A 180 -20.17 -41.81 0.72
N VAL A 181 -19.44 -40.89 0.11
CA VAL A 181 -18.47 -41.19 -0.94
C VAL A 181 -17.07 -41.06 -0.33
N PRO A 182 -16.23 -42.10 -0.31
CA PRO A 182 -14.87 -41.99 0.23
C PRO A 182 -14.05 -41.04 -0.64
N TRP A 183 -13.39 -40.07 -0.01
CA TRP A 183 -12.45 -39.20 -0.69
C TRP A 183 -11.08 -39.86 -0.69
N GLN A 184 -10.58 -40.20 -1.88
CA GLN A 184 -9.27 -40.82 -2.05
C GLN A 184 -8.20 -39.72 -1.99
N ASP A 185 -7.29 -39.82 -1.05
CA ASP A 185 -6.10 -38.99 -0.94
C ASP A 185 -4.86 -39.82 -0.62
N ASP A 186 -3.70 -39.40 -1.11
CA ASP A 186 -2.44 -40.13 -0.96
C ASP A 186 -1.89 -40.13 0.49
N GLY A 187 -2.51 -39.35 1.38
CA GLY A 187 -2.00 -39.03 2.72
C GLY A 187 -2.76 -39.70 3.87
N ALA A 188 -3.13 -40.97 3.73
CA ALA A 188 -3.90 -41.71 4.74
C ALA A 188 -3.26 -41.72 6.15
N ALA A 189 -1.93 -41.55 6.25
CA ALA A 189 -1.17 -41.53 7.50
C ALA A 189 -1.15 -40.16 8.21
N ASP A 190 -1.56 -39.08 7.55
CA ASP A 190 -1.48 -37.74 8.11
C ASP A 190 -2.69 -37.39 8.98
N ALA A 191 -2.52 -36.38 9.84
CA ALA A 191 -3.61 -35.81 10.62
C ALA A 191 -4.77 -35.34 9.72
N LEU A 192 -6.00 -35.58 10.17
CA LEU A 192 -7.22 -35.23 9.42
C LEU A 192 -7.31 -33.74 9.08
N ASP A 193 -6.76 -32.86 9.92
CA ASP A 193 -6.69 -31.42 9.64
C ASP A 193 -5.72 -31.08 8.49
N ALA A 194 -4.54 -31.71 8.45
CA ALA A 194 -3.59 -31.50 7.35
C ALA A 194 -4.15 -32.01 6.01
N ARG A 195 -4.96 -33.09 6.08
CA ARG A 195 -5.68 -33.62 4.91
C ARG A 195 -6.72 -32.64 4.38
N ARG A 196 -7.36 -31.81 5.22
CA ARG A 196 -8.30 -30.75 4.79
C ARG A 196 -7.65 -29.76 3.83
N GLY A 197 -6.47 -29.24 4.19
CA GLY A 197 -5.72 -28.30 3.35
C GLY A 197 -5.27 -28.91 2.01
N ARG A 198 -4.90 -30.20 2.00
CA ARG A 198 -4.56 -30.90 0.75
C ARG A 198 -5.77 -31.16 -0.13
N ALA A 199 -6.92 -31.51 0.45
CA ALA A 199 -8.17 -31.63 -0.28
C ALA A 199 -8.55 -30.29 -0.94
N ALA A 200 -8.41 -29.18 -0.20
CA ALA A 200 -8.61 -27.83 -0.75
C ALA A 200 -7.69 -27.56 -1.94
N ARG A 201 -6.38 -27.84 -1.82
CA ARG A 201 -5.43 -27.72 -2.94
C ARG A 201 -5.84 -28.58 -4.14
N ALA A 202 -6.17 -29.85 -3.92
CA ALA A 202 -6.56 -30.77 -5.00
C ALA A 202 -7.80 -30.27 -5.76
N ILE A 203 -8.79 -29.74 -5.06
CA ILE A 203 -10.04 -29.24 -5.66
C ILE A 203 -9.80 -27.91 -6.39
N PHE A 204 -9.20 -26.92 -5.72
CA PHE A 204 -9.17 -25.55 -6.21
C PHE A 204 -7.98 -25.22 -7.12
N THR A 205 -6.87 -25.95 -7.02
CA THR A 205 -5.67 -25.70 -7.84
C THR A 205 -5.44 -26.75 -8.92
N GLN A 206 -5.68 -28.03 -8.61
CA GLN A 206 -5.45 -29.14 -9.55
C GLN A 206 -6.70 -29.50 -10.35
N GLY A 207 -7.87 -28.96 -9.97
CA GLY A 207 -9.15 -29.27 -10.63
C GLY A 207 -9.59 -30.72 -10.45
N SER A 208 -9.14 -31.39 -9.38
CA SER A 208 -9.47 -32.78 -9.13
C SER A 208 -10.91 -32.93 -8.65
N SER A 209 -11.76 -33.53 -9.49
CA SER A 209 -13.06 -34.05 -9.07
C SER A 209 -12.86 -35.46 -8.50
N ALA A 210 -12.35 -35.58 -7.27
CA ALA A 210 -11.94 -36.90 -6.78
C ALA A 210 -13.14 -37.84 -6.56
N GLY A 211 -13.40 -38.68 -7.55
CA GLY A 211 -14.25 -39.87 -7.44
C GLY A 211 -15.75 -39.63 -7.21
N VAL A 212 -16.25 -38.39 -7.21
CA VAL A 212 -17.68 -38.14 -7.02
C VAL A 212 -18.45 -38.44 -8.30
N SER A 213 -19.33 -39.44 -8.24
CA SER A 213 -20.18 -39.86 -9.36
C SER A 213 -21.14 -38.73 -9.80
N ALA A 214 -21.43 -38.68 -11.09
CA ALA A 214 -22.39 -37.71 -11.65
C ALA A 214 -23.81 -37.87 -11.10
N ASN A 215 -24.16 -39.04 -10.56
CA ASN A 215 -25.50 -39.33 -10.03
C ASN A 215 -25.66 -38.93 -8.55
N VAL A 216 -24.78 -38.07 -8.05
CA VAL A 216 -24.71 -37.73 -6.63
C VAL A 216 -24.53 -36.22 -6.50
N LEU A 217 -25.31 -35.60 -5.61
CA LEU A 217 -25.24 -34.18 -5.27
C LEU A 217 -24.38 -34.00 -4.00
N PRO A 218 -23.15 -33.45 -4.10
CA PRO A 218 -22.28 -33.22 -2.94
C PRO A 218 -22.85 -32.13 -2.03
N LEU A 219 -22.82 -32.37 -0.72
CA LEU A 219 -23.27 -31.41 0.30
C LEU A 219 -22.13 -30.87 1.15
N ALA A 220 -21.25 -31.74 1.65
CA ALA A 220 -20.12 -31.35 2.48
C ALA A 220 -19.01 -32.39 2.45
N MET A 221 -17.78 -31.95 2.66
CA MET A 221 -16.69 -32.85 3.01
C MET A 221 -16.63 -32.98 4.53
N ILE A 222 -16.55 -34.21 5.01
CA ILE A 222 -16.48 -34.52 6.44
C ILE A 222 -15.24 -35.36 6.73
N ALA A 223 -14.55 -35.02 7.80
CA ALA A 223 -13.53 -35.89 8.38
C ALA A 223 -14.15 -36.72 9.50
N LEU A 224 -13.97 -38.04 9.39
CA LEU A 224 -14.42 -38.98 10.39
C LEU A 224 -13.24 -39.64 11.09
N GLN A 225 -13.35 -39.79 12.40
CA GLN A 225 -12.48 -40.65 13.20
C GLN A 225 -13.36 -41.62 13.99
N ASN A 226 -13.34 -42.90 13.61
CA ASN A 226 -14.20 -43.93 14.21
C ASN A 226 -15.70 -43.55 14.21
N ASN A 227 -16.22 -43.02 13.09
CA ASN A 227 -17.57 -42.45 12.93
C ASN A 227 -17.88 -41.20 13.78
N THR A 228 -16.91 -40.60 14.46
CA THR A 228 -17.08 -39.29 15.10
C THR A 228 -16.66 -38.20 14.12
N VAL A 229 -17.46 -37.14 14.03
CA VAL A 229 -17.14 -35.96 13.21
C VAL A 229 -15.97 -35.21 13.85
N VAL A 230 -14.94 -34.92 13.05
CA VAL A 230 -13.79 -34.09 13.46
C VAL A 230 -13.95 -32.67 12.94
N TRP A 231 -14.42 -32.53 11.70
CA TRP A 231 -14.78 -31.26 11.08
C TRP A 231 -15.73 -31.50 9.90
N ILE A 232 -16.47 -30.45 9.55
CA ILE A 232 -17.36 -30.37 8.39
C ILE A 232 -16.95 -29.16 7.56
N ASP A 233 -16.78 -29.34 6.26
CA ASP A 233 -16.44 -28.27 5.33
C ASP A 233 -17.32 -28.37 4.09
N GLU A 234 -18.36 -27.53 4.05
CA GLU A 234 -19.29 -27.45 2.92
C GLU A 234 -18.61 -26.86 1.68
N ALA A 235 -17.82 -25.80 1.86
CA ALA A 235 -17.25 -25.00 0.78
C ALA A 235 -16.27 -25.79 -0.10
N LEU A 236 -15.69 -26.88 0.40
CA LEU A 236 -14.88 -27.79 -0.42
C LEU A 236 -15.65 -28.35 -1.62
N VAL A 237 -16.88 -28.84 -1.43
CA VAL A 237 -17.61 -29.64 -2.44
C VAL A 237 -18.99 -29.08 -2.80
N ARG A 238 -19.65 -28.34 -1.90
CA ARG A 238 -20.96 -27.75 -2.12
C ARG A 238 -20.85 -26.64 -3.16
N ARG A 239 -21.72 -26.67 -4.17
CA ARG A 239 -21.82 -25.64 -5.19
C ARG A 239 -23.27 -25.19 -5.32
N GLU A 240 -23.47 -23.89 -5.49
CA GLU A 240 -24.78 -23.35 -5.85
C GLU A 240 -25.15 -23.79 -7.27
N LEU A 241 -26.44 -23.91 -7.55
CA LEU A 241 -26.94 -24.34 -8.85
C LEU A 241 -26.40 -23.44 -9.96
N GLY A 242 -25.71 -24.03 -10.94
CA GLY A 242 -25.13 -23.30 -12.08
C GLY A 242 -23.81 -22.57 -11.79
N ALA A 243 -23.24 -22.71 -10.58
CA ALA A 243 -22.00 -22.06 -10.18
C ALA A 243 -20.75 -22.57 -10.95
N ASP A 244 -20.83 -23.76 -11.53
CA ASP A 244 -19.75 -24.38 -12.32
C ASP A 244 -19.73 -23.92 -13.79
N ARG A 245 -20.71 -23.11 -14.22
CA ARG A 245 -20.68 -22.50 -15.55
C ARG A 245 -19.65 -21.37 -15.53
N GLY A 246 -18.64 -21.46 -16.40
CA GLY A 246 -17.68 -20.37 -16.58
C GLY A 246 -18.40 -19.11 -17.08
N ASP A 247 -18.16 -17.98 -16.40
CA ASP A 247 -18.77 -16.67 -16.74
C ASP A 247 -18.35 -16.17 -18.14
N LEU A 248 -17.23 -16.69 -18.67
CA LEU A 248 -16.63 -16.30 -19.93
C LEU A 248 -16.10 -17.54 -20.67
N PRO A 249 -16.75 -18.01 -21.75
CA PRO A 249 -16.24 -19.10 -22.55
C PRO A 249 -14.90 -18.69 -23.20
N GLY A 250 -13.86 -19.49 -22.97
CA GLY A 250 -12.62 -19.43 -23.77
C GLY A 250 -11.43 -18.64 -23.20
N LEU A 251 -11.49 -18.11 -21.98
CA LEU A 251 -10.37 -17.35 -21.37
C LEU A 251 -9.61 -18.08 -20.26
N GLY A 252 -9.98 -19.34 -19.95
CA GLY A 252 -9.25 -20.17 -18.98
C GLY A 252 -9.38 -19.76 -17.51
N PHE A 253 -10.32 -18.88 -17.16
CA PHE A 253 -10.61 -18.53 -15.77
C PHE A 253 -11.45 -19.61 -15.09
N ALA A 254 -11.14 -19.91 -13.82
CA ALA A 254 -12.01 -20.76 -13.00
C ALA A 254 -13.39 -20.10 -12.80
N PRO A 255 -14.49 -20.88 -12.77
CA PRO A 255 -15.82 -20.34 -12.53
C PRO A 255 -15.87 -19.49 -11.25
N ARG A 256 -16.60 -18.36 -11.26
CA ARG A 256 -16.71 -17.49 -10.06
C ARG A 256 -17.18 -18.25 -8.83
N GLY A 257 -18.09 -19.21 -9.01
CA GLY A 257 -18.57 -20.08 -7.94
C GLY A 257 -17.45 -20.87 -7.24
N LEU A 258 -16.56 -21.48 -8.02
CA LEU A 258 -15.41 -22.23 -7.49
C LEU A 258 -14.45 -21.30 -6.73
N ARG A 259 -14.20 -20.10 -7.27
CA ARG A 259 -13.31 -19.11 -6.67
C ARG A 259 -13.83 -18.58 -5.34
N LEU A 260 -15.12 -18.24 -5.28
CA LEU A 260 -15.79 -17.80 -4.05
C LEU A 260 -15.81 -18.92 -3.02
N ALA A 261 -16.07 -20.16 -3.45
CA ALA A 261 -16.03 -21.30 -2.56
C ALA A 261 -14.64 -21.52 -1.93
N HIS A 262 -13.54 -21.29 -2.67
CA HIS A 262 -12.20 -21.35 -2.10
C HIS A 262 -11.98 -20.29 -1.00
N LEU A 263 -12.48 -19.07 -1.20
CA LEU A 263 -12.44 -18.02 -0.18
C LEU A 263 -13.23 -18.41 1.07
N MET A 264 -14.47 -18.92 0.91
CA MET A 264 -15.30 -19.38 2.03
C MET A 264 -14.64 -20.54 2.78
N GLN A 265 -14.06 -21.48 2.05
CA GLN A 265 -13.33 -22.62 2.60
C GLN A 265 -12.14 -22.17 3.45
N HIS A 266 -11.34 -21.23 2.92
CA HIS A 266 -10.21 -20.66 3.64
C HIS A 266 -10.64 -19.93 4.91
N GLN A 267 -11.70 -19.11 4.85
CA GLN A 267 -12.22 -18.38 6.02
C GLN A 267 -12.69 -19.32 7.13
N ALA A 268 -13.45 -20.36 6.78
CA ALA A 268 -13.93 -21.35 7.75
C ALA A 268 -12.76 -22.13 8.37
N HIS A 269 -11.81 -22.59 7.56
CA HIS A 269 -10.65 -23.32 8.05
C HIS A 269 -9.71 -22.43 8.87
N LEU A 270 -9.57 -21.14 8.51
CA LEU A 270 -8.80 -20.17 9.29
C LEU A 270 -9.41 -19.95 10.68
N ALA A 271 -10.73 -19.76 10.77
CA ALA A 271 -11.42 -19.60 12.04
C ALA A 271 -11.21 -20.80 12.98
N ASP A 272 -11.25 -22.03 12.43
CA ASP A 272 -10.96 -23.24 13.19
C ASP A 272 -9.50 -23.26 13.71
N VAL A 273 -8.53 -22.88 12.88
CA VAL A 273 -7.11 -22.83 13.27
C VAL A 273 -6.83 -21.72 14.30
N GLU A 274 -7.46 -20.55 14.15
CA GLU A 274 -7.34 -19.44 15.10
C GLU A 274 -7.90 -19.80 16.48
N SER A 275 -9.06 -20.49 16.50
CA SER A 275 -9.67 -20.97 17.74
C SER A 275 -8.75 -21.92 18.52
N ARG A 276 -7.94 -22.73 17.82
CA ARG A 276 -7.00 -23.70 18.41
C ARG A 276 -5.65 -23.11 18.77
N SER A 277 -5.16 -22.15 17.97
CA SER A 277 -3.84 -21.53 18.15
C SER A 277 -3.84 -20.40 19.19
N GLY A 278 -5.01 -19.89 19.59
CA GLY A 278 -5.15 -18.85 20.59
C GLY A 278 -4.59 -17.49 20.13
N GLY A 279 -4.68 -17.19 18.83
CA GLY A 279 -4.25 -15.93 18.25
C GLY A 279 -2.73 -15.77 18.07
N ARG A 280 -1.97 -16.86 18.13
CA ARG A 280 -0.54 -16.85 17.78
C ARG A 280 -0.39 -16.95 16.26
N GLY A 281 0.46 -16.10 15.67
CA GLY A 281 0.79 -16.18 14.25
C GLY A 281 1.46 -17.52 13.90
N PHE A 282 1.13 -18.04 12.72
CA PHE A 282 1.66 -19.31 12.20
C PHE A 282 1.94 -19.19 10.70
N PRO A 283 2.88 -19.99 10.14
CA PRO A 283 3.11 -20.04 8.69
C PRO A 283 1.94 -20.70 7.95
N ALA A 284 1.47 -20.08 6.86
CA ALA A 284 0.33 -20.54 6.08
C ALA A 284 0.51 -21.98 5.60
N ILE A 285 1.69 -22.34 5.11
CA ILE A 285 2.02 -23.67 4.56
C ILE A 285 1.77 -24.83 5.53
N THR A 286 1.73 -24.56 6.85
CA THR A 286 1.48 -25.57 7.88
C THR A 286 0.06 -26.14 7.80
N HIS A 287 -0.91 -25.30 7.48
CA HIS A 287 -2.34 -25.65 7.45
C HIS A 287 -2.95 -25.53 6.04
N PHE A 288 -2.37 -24.65 5.21
CA PHE A 288 -2.87 -24.28 3.90
C PHE A 288 -1.79 -24.53 2.84
N PRO A 289 -1.79 -25.70 2.18
CA PRO A 289 -0.92 -25.95 1.02
C PRO A 289 -1.19 -24.99 -0.15
N ALA A 290 -2.43 -24.48 -0.26
CA ALA A 290 -2.81 -23.45 -1.20
C ALA A 290 -3.68 -22.40 -0.52
N LEU A 291 -3.59 -21.16 -0.97
CA LEU A 291 -4.39 -20.02 -0.52
C LEU A 291 -5.27 -19.51 -1.66
N PRO A 292 -6.47 -18.97 -1.35
CA PRO A 292 -7.24 -18.22 -2.32
C PRO A 292 -6.46 -16.97 -2.78
N PRO A 293 -6.82 -16.36 -3.92
CA PRO A 293 -6.18 -15.13 -4.39
C PRO A 293 -6.34 -13.96 -3.41
N ALA A 294 -7.38 -13.95 -2.59
CA ALA A 294 -7.60 -12.98 -1.53
C ALA A 294 -8.18 -13.70 -0.31
N GLY A 295 -7.96 -13.16 0.89
CA GLY A 295 -8.50 -13.72 2.12
C GLY A 295 -8.13 -12.90 3.36
N PRO A 296 -8.77 -13.18 4.51
CA PRO A 296 -8.36 -12.58 5.77
C PRO A 296 -6.97 -13.09 6.18
N LEU A 297 -6.18 -12.21 6.79
CA LEU A 297 -4.88 -12.54 7.35
C LEU A 297 -5.02 -12.78 8.86
N PRO A 298 -4.44 -13.87 9.42
CA PRO A 298 -4.56 -14.12 10.85
C PRO A 298 -3.86 -13.07 11.69
N ALA A 299 -4.38 -12.86 12.90
CA ALA A 299 -3.78 -11.95 13.86
C ALA A 299 -2.37 -12.39 14.28
N GLY A 300 -1.49 -11.42 14.56
CA GLY A 300 -0.14 -11.70 15.08
C GLY A 300 0.85 -12.26 14.05
N VAL A 301 0.51 -12.25 12.76
CA VAL A 301 1.42 -12.62 11.66
C VAL A 301 2.48 -11.56 11.39
N ILE A 302 2.11 -10.29 11.49
CA ILE A 302 2.99 -9.16 11.23
C ILE A 302 3.55 -8.65 12.55
N ASN A 303 4.87 -8.64 12.69
CA ASN A 303 5.53 -7.94 13.78
C ASN A 303 5.47 -6.43 13.52
N ALA A 304 4.67 -5.72 14.32
CA ALA A 304 4.51 -4.27 14.19
C ALA A 304 5.81 -3.48 14.37
N VAL A 305 6.80 -3.99 15.12
CA VAL A 305 8.05 -3.26 15.38
C VAL A 305 8.96 -3.28 14.16
N ASP A 306 9.22 -4.46 13.61
CA ASP A 306 10.20 -4.66 12.53
C ASP A 306 9.56 -4.79 11.13
N PHE A 307 8.22 -4.78 11.05
CA PHE A 307 7.43 -5.07 9.85
C PHE A 307 7.90 -6.36 9.16
N THR A 308 8.05 -7.41 9.96
CA THR A 308 8.35 -8.76 9.49
C THR A 308 7.10 -9.64 9.49
N GLN A 309 6.94 -10.51 8.49
CA GLN A 309 5.81 -11.45 8.38
C GLN A 309 6.26 -12.90 8.41
N ASN A 310 5.47 -13.78 9.02
CA ASN A 310 5.75 -15.22 9.12
C ASN A 310 4.72 -16.11 8.40
N TYR A 311 3.72 -15.55 7.72
CA TYR A 311 2.62 -16.29 7.11
C TYR A 311 2.93 -16.77 5.69
N PHE A 312 3.43 -15.88 4.83
CA PHE A 312 3.86 -16.21 3.48
C PHE A 312 5.32 -16.70 3.46
N PRO A 313 5.67 -17.61 2.54
CA PRO A 313 7.06 -17.98 2.26
C PRO A 313 7.92 -16.76 1.91
N ALA A 314 9.24 -16.89 2.03
CA ALA A 314 10.16 -15.78 1.77
C ALA A 314 10.32 -15.47 0.27
N GLU A 315 9.90 -16.38 -0.60
CA GLU A 315 9.88 -16.25 -2.05
C GLU A 315 8.74 -15.34 -2.54
N VAL A 316 7.69 -15.12 -1.74
CA VAL A 316 6.54 -14.30 -2.15
C VAL A 316 6.82 -12.83 -1.81
N ASP A 317 6.62 -11.93 -2.77
CA ASP A 317 6.75 -10.49 -2.53
C ASP A 317 5.52 -9.96 -1.79
N VAL A 318 5.75 -9.25 -0.68
CA VAL A 318 4.68 -8.82 0.24
C VAL A 318 4.79 -7.34 0.58
N ASP A 319 3.80 -6.58 0.11
CA ASP A 319 3.63 -5.17 0.44
C ASP A 319 2.53 -4.95 1.47
N PHE A 320 2.61 -3.87 2.24
CA PHE A 320 1.56 -3.43 3.17
C PHE A 320 1.06 -2.04 2.80
N THR A 321 -0.26 -1.90 2.67
CA THR A 321 -0.92 -0.64 2.34
C THR A 321 -2.22 -0.47 3.12
N ILE A 322 -2.67 0.78 3.22
CA ILE A 322 -4.00 1.13 3.72
C ILE A 322 -5.03 1.13 2.57
N ILE A 323 -6.29 0.81 2.89
CA ILE A 323 -7.41 0.93 1.96
C ILE A 323 -8.68 1.41 2.68
N PRO A 324 -9.56 2.19 2.03
CA PRO A 324 -10.90 2.43 2.55
C PRO A 324 -11.69 1.12 2.68
N GLU A 325 -12.34 0.91 3.82
CA GLU A 325 -13.12 -0.32 4.10
C GLU A 325 -14.21 -0.60 3.05
N ASP A 326 -14.80 0.44 2.47
CA ASP A 326 -15.84 0.33 1.45
C ASP A 326 -15.31 -0.06 0.05
N GLU A 327 -14.00 0.04 -0.19
CA GLU A 327 -13.35 -0.38 -1.44
C GLU A 327 -12.80 -1.82 -1.37
N LEU A 328 -12.71 -2.39 -0.17
CA LEU A 328 -12.20 -3.75 0.04
C LEU A 328 -12.98 -4.81 -0.77
N PRO A 329 -14.33 -4.82 -0.83
CA PRO A 329 -15.05 -5.82 -1.62
C PRO A 329 -14.74 -5.76 -3.12
N ALA A 330 -14.50 -4.56 -3.66
CA ALA A 330 -14.17 -4.37 -5.07
C ALA A 330 -12.79 -4.96 -5.40
N LEU A 331 -11.79 -4.74 -4.54
CA LEU A 331 -10.47 -5.36 -4.72
C LEU A 331 -10.49 -6.88 -4.55
N ILE A 332 -11.30 -7.40 -3.62
CA ILE A 332 -11.45 -8.85 -3.46
C ILE A 332 -12.00 -9.45 -4.76
N GLU A 333 -13.06 -8.87 -5.35
CA GLU A 333 -13.62 -9.37 -6.62
C GLU A 333 -12.61 -9.31 -7.77
N GLU A 334 -11.79 -8.25 -7.87
CA GLU A 334 -10.72 -8.15 -8.86
C GLU A 334 -9.65 -9.24 -8.65
N ALA A 335 -9.23 -9.44 -7.41
CA ALA A 335 -8.21 -10.41 -7.06
C ALA A 335 -8.67 -11.84 -7.24
N LEU A 336 -9.94 -12.14 -6.96
CA LEU A 336 -10.53 -13.43 -7.24
C LEU A 336 -10.39 -13.76 -8.74
N ALA A 337 -10.28 -12.80 -9.67
CA ALA A 337 -10.03 -13.13 -11.09
C ALA A 337 -8.64 -13.77 -11.35
N LEU A 338 -7.74 -13.73 -10.37
CA LEU A 338 -6.42 -14.35 -10.45
C LEU A 338 -6.45 -15.81 -10.01
N GLN A 339 -5.40 -16.54 -10.36
CA GLN A 339 -5.24 -17.92 -9.91
C GLN A 339 -5.00 -17.99 -8.39
N PRO A 340 -5.41 -19.07 -7.73
CA PRO A 340 -5.00 -19.34 -6.35
C PRO A 340 -3.47 -19.39 -6.19
N ILE A 341 -3.00 -19.21 -4.96
CA ILE A 341 -1.57 -19.25 -4.63
C ILE A 341 -1.24 -20.66 -4.11
N ASP A 342 -0.48 -21.45 -4.87
CA ASP A 342 0.01 -22.75 -4.41
C ASP A 342 1.33 -22.58 -3.66
N LEU A 343 1.32 -22.74 -2.33
CA LEU A 343 2.51 -22.58 -1.49
C LEU A 343 3.47 -23.77 -1.57
N THR A 344 3.05 -24.87 -2.20
CA THR A 344 3.90 -26.05 -2.42
C THR A 344 4.59 -26.04 -3.79
N ALA A 345 4.35 -25.00 -4.59
CA ALA A 345 4.96 -24.86 -5.91
C ALA A 345 6.47 -24.53 -5.81
N PRO A 346 7.25 -24.76 -6.87
CA PRO A 346 8.69 -24.45 -6.88
C PRO A 346 8.97 -22.97 -6.59
N ALA A 347 10.11 -22.67 -5.96
CA ALA A 347 10.50 -21.31 -5.58
C ALA A 347 10.43 -20.30 -6.74
N GLU A 348 10.81 -20.70 -7.96
CA GLU A 348 10.73 -19.86 -9.17
C GLU A 348 9.31 -19.39 -9.49
N SER A 349 8.30 -20.23 -9.21
CA SER A 349 6.90 -19.85 -9.42
C SER A 349 6.36 -18.95 -8.31
N LEU A 350 6.85 -19.14 -7.08
CA LEU A 350 6.48 -18.30 -5.94
C LEU A 350 7.07 -16.88 -6.05
N ASP A 351 8.28 -16.74 -6.60
CA ASP A 351 8.92 -15.44 -6.88
C ASP A 351 8.11 -14.57 -7.85
N SER A 352 7.36 -15.19 -8.75
CA SER A 352 6.43 -14.48 -9.66
C SER A 352 5.10 -14.06 -9.00
N THR A 353 4.88 -14.42 -7.74
CA THR A 353 3.66 -14.14 -7.00
C THR A 353 3.85 -12.93 -6.09
N ALA A 354 3.11 -11.86 -6.37
CA ALA A 354 3.07 -10.67 -5.53
C ALA A 354 1.75 -10.60 -4.74
N VAL A 355 1.87 -10.32 -3.45
CA VAL A 355 0.76 -10.20 -2.50
C VAL A 355 0.81 -8.84 -1.83
N MET A 356 -0.35 -8.26 -1.63
CA MET A 356 -0.54 -6.99 -0.94
C MET A 356 -1.43 -7.21 0.28
N ILE A 357 -0.91 -6.86 1.45
CA ILE A 357 -1.64 -6.83 2.71
C ILE A 357 -2.34 -5.48 2.81
N LEU A 358 -3.64 -5.53 3.04
CA LEU A 358 -4.55 -4.41 3.14
C LEU A 358 -4.95 -4.21 4.60
N ALA A 359 -4.70 -3.01 5.12
CA ALA A 359 -5.31 -2.52 6.36
C ALA A 359 -6.57 -1.73 6.02
N PRO A 360 -7.77 -2.28 6.24
CA PRO A 360 -9.01 -1.54 6.02
C PRO A 360 -9.16 -0.44 7.07
N VAL A 361 -9.40 0.78 6.60
CA VAL A 361 -9.61 1.97 7.42
C VAL A 361 -11.00 2.53 7.14
N PRO A 362 -11.81 2.86 8.16
CA PRO A 362 -13.10 3.49 7.96
C PRO A 362 -12.98 4.80 7.16
N ARG A 363 -13.89 5.03 6.22
CA ARG A 363 -13.85 6.21 5.32
C ARG A 363 -13.77 7.55 6.07
N VAL A 364 -14.33 7.61 7.28
CA VAL A 364 -14.30 8.80 8.15
C VAL A 364 -12.89 9.13 8.63
N GLU A 365 -12.07 8.12 8.93
CA GLU A 365 -10.69 8.28 9.41
C GLU A 365 -9.66 8.36 8.27
N TRP A 366 -10.04 7.95 7.07
CA TRP A 366 -9.15 7.79 5.91
C TRP A 366 -8.22 8.99 5.68
N ARG A 367 -8.76 10.20 5.60
CA ARG A 367 -7.95 11.41 5.34
C ARG A 367 -6.92 11.66 6.43
N ALA A 368 -7.28 11.44 7.69
CA ALA A 368 -6.39 11.65 8.83
C ALA A 368 -5.29 10.59 8.85
N VAL A 369 -5.63 9.33 8.63
CA VAL A 369 -4.65 8.22 8.56
C VAL A 369 -3.74 8.39 7.34
N ALA A 370 -4.29 8.62 6.15
CA ALA A 370 -3.51 8.83 4.94
C ALA A 370 -2.56 10.04 5.06
N ALA A 371 -2.96 11.13 5.71
CA ALA A 371 -2.07 12.28 5.94
C ALA A 371 -0.93 11.98 6.92
N ARG A 372 -1.15 11.14 7.94
CA ARG A 372 -0.11 10.72 8.90
C ARG A 372 0.88 9.74 8.26
N VAL A 373 0.38 8.83 7.45
CA VAL A 373 1.15 7.78 6.79
C VAL A 373 1.88 8.32 5.54
N GLY A 374 1.25 9.25 4.82
CA GLY A 374 1.69 9.79 3.52
C GLY A 374 2.51 11.09 3.56
N GLN A 375 3.22 11.40 4.66
CA GLN A 375 4.10 12.58 4.75
C GLN A 375 5.34 12.53 3.80
N GLY A 376 5.27 11.81 2.66
CA GLY A 376 6.38 11.65 1.72
C GLY A 376 6.12 11.11 0.31
N ALA A 377 4.95 10.52 -0.05
CA ALA A 377 4.70 10.02 -1.42
C ALA A 377 3.21 9.72 -1.73
N THR A 378 2.89 9.58 -3.03
CA THR A 378 1.56 9.57 -3.65
C THR A 378 0.65 8.37 -3.34
N LEU A 379 1.16 7.27 -2.80
CA LEU A 379 0.39 6.18 -2.17
C LEU A 379 1.29 5.57 -1.11
N ALA A 380 0.91 5.60 0.16
CA ALA A 380 1.78 5.15 1.24
C ALA A 380 1.82 3.62 1.31
N GLN A 381 2.78 3.02 0.61
CA GLN A 381 3.10 1.59 0.66
C GLN A 381 4.31 1.35 1.57
N ARG A 382 4.33 0.21 2.27
CA ARG A 382 5.44 -0.22 3.12
C ARG A 382 5.79 -1.68 2.82
N VAL A 383 7.04 -1.94 2.44
CA VAL A 383 7.53 -3.30 2.18
C VAL A 383 7.57 -4.09 3.50
N VAL A 384 7.03 -5.31 3.50
CA VAL A 384 7.04 -6.21 4.66
C VAL A 384 8.07 -7.31 4.44
N LYS A 385 9.06 -7.41 5.33
CA LYS A 385 10.16 -8.36 5.16
C LYS A 385 9.75 -9.76 5.64
N PRO A 386 10.21 -10.85 5.00
CA PRO A 386 10.01 -12.19 5.56
C PRO A 386 10.75 -12.34 6.89
N ALA A 387 10.12 -13.00 7.86
CA ALA A 387 10.71 -13.27 9.17
C ALA A 387 11.91 -14.24 9.08
N ALA A 388 12.84 -14.12 10.02
CA ALA A 388 14.08 -14.91 10.05
C ALA A 388 13.89 -16.45 9.94
N PRO A 389 12.85 -17.08 10.53
CA PRO A 389 12.59 -18.52 10.33
C PRO A 389 12.41 -18.92 8.86
N ASN A 390 11.76 -18.06 8.05
CA ASN A 390 11.55 -18.31 6.63
C ASN A 390 12.85 -18.14 5.82
N LEU A 391 13.75 -17.26 6.27
CA LEU A 391 15.09 -17.07 5.67
C LEU A 391 16.08 -18.20 6.03
N ILE A 392 15.87 -18.92 7.14
CA ILE A 392 16.72 -20.05 7.53
C ILE A 392 16.43 -21.28 6.66
N ALA A 393 15.17 -21.46 6.22
CA ALA A 393 14.77 -22.52 5.28
C ALA A 393 15.48 -22.42 3.91
N GLN A 394 15.88 -21.22 3.50
CA GLN A 394 16.58 -20.96 2.23
C GLN A 394 18.10 -21.21 2.28
N ARG A 395 18.72 -21.34 3.46
CA ARG A 395 20.19 -21.33 3.56
C ARG A 395 20.77 -22.71 3.29
N ARG A 396 21.73 -22.78 2.35
CA ARG A 396 22.57 -23.97 2.19
C ARG A 396 23.34 -24.23 3.50
N PRO A 397 23.50 -25.50 3.95
CA PRO A 397 24.12 -25.83 5.24
C PRO A 397 25.49 -25.18 5.48
N PHE A 398 26.25 -24.95 4.41
CA PHE A 398 27.57 -24.31 4.45
C PHE A 398 27.53 -22.82 4.85
N GLU A 399 26.48 -22.08 4.46
CA GLU A 399 26.35 -20.65 4.78
C GLU A 399 25.94 -20.43 6.24
N ILE A 400 25.28 -21.41 6.85
CA ILE A 400 24.92 -21.44 8.28
C ILE A 400 26.19 -21.56 9.13
N LEU A 401 27.16 -22.39 8.70
CA LEU A 401 28.43 -22.57 9.41
C LEU A 401 29.36 -21.35 9.30
N GLN A 402 29.33 -20.62 8.17
CA GLN A 402 30.17 -19.42 7.99
C GLN A 402 29.67 -18.18 8.72
N LYS A 403 28.39 -18.12 9.13
CA LYS A 403 27.75 -16.95 9.74
C LYS A 403 27.39 -17.13 11.22
N LEU A 404 27.97 -18.11 11.91
CA LEU A 404 28.02 -18.18 13.38
C LEU A 404 28.91 -17.03 13.94
N ARG A 405 28.56 -15.78 13.63
CA ARG A 405 28.96 -14.61 14.41
C ARG A 405 27.86 -14.35 15.42
N LEU A 406 28.26 -14.27 16.68
CA LEU A 406 27.43 -13.99 17.85
C LEU A 406 26.40 -12.88 17.56
N PRO A 407 25.18 -12.98 18.12
CA PRO A 407 24.11 -12.01 17.87
C PRO A 407 24.58 -10.62 18.25
N ARG A 408 24.65 -9.72 17.27
CA ARG A 408 24.80 -8.29 17.52
C ARG A 408 23.50 -7.84 18.18
N ALA A 409 23.59 -7.32 19.40
CA ALA A 409 22.45 -6.76 20.11
C ALA A 409 21.68 -5.81 19.19
N VAL A 410 20.37 -6.03 19.09
CA VAL A 410 19.43 -5.17 18.38
C VAL A 410 19.60 -3.77 18.97
N LEU A 411 20.03 -2.81 18.15
CA LEU A 411 20.04 -1.41 18.55
C LEU A 411 18.59 -1.01 18.80
N GLU A 412 18.31 -0.55 20.02
CA GLU A 412 17.02 0.02 20.40
C GLU A 412 16.60 1.08 19.38
N SER A 413 15.33 1.03 18.97
CA SER A 413 14.76 1.88 17.93
C SER A 413 14.98 3.36 18.24
N THR A 414 15.52 4.08 17.26
CA THR A 414 15.41 5.54 17.11
C THR A 414 13.97 5.99 17.39
N ALA A 415 13.80 7.15 18.03
CA ALA A 415 12.50 7.73 18.35
C ALA A 415 11.53 7.63 17.15
N LEU A 416 10.43 6.90 17.35
CA LEU A 416 9.42 6.62 16.31
C LEU A 416 8.84 7.95 15.81
N GLY A 417 8.93 8.19 14.50
CA GLY A 417 8.19 9.27 13.87
C GLY A 417 6.67 9.04 13.98
N PRO A 418 5.84 10.09 13.86
CA PRO A 418 4.38 9.95 13.93
C PRO A 418 3.82 8.99 12.86
N ALA A 419 4.46 8.89 11.70
CA ALA A 419 4.10 7.95 10.63
C ALA A 419 4.36 6.47 11.02
N ASP A 420 5.48 6.18 11.69
CA ASP A 420 5.81 4.81 12.12
C ASP A 420 4.87 4.32 13.22
N ALA A 421 4.46 5.20 14.13
CA ALA A 421 3.46 4.88 15.14
C ALA A 421 2.09 4.54 14.52
N GLU A 422 1.69 5.25 13.47
CA GLU A 422 0.44 4.97 12.74
C GLU A 422 0.54 3.63 11.98
N TRP A 423 1.66 3.36 11.32
CA TRP A 423 1.91 2.06 10.69
C TRP A 423 1.89 0.90 11.70
N GLN A 424 2.44 1.10 12.90
CA GLN A 424 2.40 0.12 14.00
C GLN A 424 0.97 -0.14 14.49
N ARG A 425 0.14 0.89 14.58
CA ARG A 425 -1.29 0.75 14.91
C ARG A 425 -1.99 -0.10 13.85
N LEU A 426 -1.78 0.20 12.58
CA LEU A 426 -2.41 -0.49 11.46
C LEU A 426 -1.99 -1.98 11.38
N ALA A 427 -0.72 -2.29 11.63
CA ALA A 427 -0.23 -3.67 11.64
C ALA A 427 -0.79 -4.53 12.80
N ARG A 428 -1.38 -3.91 13.82
CA ARG A 428 -2.02 -4.60 14.96
C ARG A 428 -3.53 -4.80 14.79
N LEU A 429 -4.09 -4.40 13.66
CA LEU A 429 -5.50 -4.65 13.37
C LEU A 429 -5.76 -6.16 13.22
N ASN A 430 -6.93 -6.61 13.68
CA ASN A 430 -7.33 -8.02 13.59
C ASN A 430 -8.07 -8.35 12.29
N ASN A 431 -8.44 -7.34 11.50
CA ASN A 431 -9.20 -7.47 10.26
C ASN A 431 -8.34 -7.18 9.03
N LEU A 432 -7.06 -7.57 9.06
CA LEU A 432 -6.18 -7.45 7.90
C LEU A 432 -6.60 -8.42 6.81
N TRP A 433 -6.44 -8.01 5.56
CA TRP A 433 -6.70 -8.84 4.38
C TRP A 433 -5.44 -8.95 3.56
N PHE A 434 -5.26 -10.06 2.86
CA PHE A 434 -4.26 -10.18 1.81
C PHE A 434 -4.96 -10.32 0.46
N VAL A 435 -4.32 -9.76 -0.57
CA VAL A 435 -4.82 -9.74 -1.94
C VAL A 435 -3.66 -9.99 -2.89
N ARG A 436 -3.81 -10.98 -3.78
CA ARG A 436 -2.89 -11.22 -4.89
C ARG A 436 -3.05 -10.08 -5.90
N ARG A 437 -1.93 -9.50 -6.32
CA ARG A 437 -1.90 -8.49 -7.38
C ARG A 437 -1.40 -9.13 -8.68
N ARG A 438 -1.83 -8.58 -9.81
CA ARG A 438 -1.14 -8.85 -11.08
C ARG A 438 0.27 -8.31 -10.92
N HIS A 439 1.27 -9.15 -11.20
CA HIS A 439 2.66 -8.77 -11.11
C HIS A 439 3.00 -7.75 -12.22
N LEU A 440 2.61 -6.49 -12.02
CA LEU A 440 3.27 -5.37 -12.66
C LEU A 440 4.57 -5.20 -11.89
N ALA A 441 5.70 -5.35 -12.58
CA ALA A 441 7.01 -5.00 -12.07
C ALA A 441 7.07 -3.48 -11.80
N TYR A 442 6.36 -3.06 -10.77
CA TYR A 442 6.35 -1.69 -10.27
C TYR A 442 7.32 -1.68 -9.10
N ARG A 443 8.62 -1.72 -9.43
CA ARG A 443 9.68 -1.42 -8.48
C ARG A 443 9.74 0.10 -8.35
N ASP A 444 9.20 0.62 -7.25
CA ASP A 444 9.38 2.03 -6.86
C ASP A 444 10.85 2.39 -6.61
N ASP A 445 11.75 1.41 -6.54
CA ASP A 445 13.21 1.62 -6.59
C ASP A 445 13.67 2.39 -7.83
N LEU A 446 12.82 2.46 -8.87
CA LEU A 446 13.06 3.16 -10.14
C LEU A 446 12.05 4.30 -10.41
N ALA A 447 11.35 4.82 -9.39
CA ALA A 447 10.58 6.05 -9.51
C ALA A 447 11.54 7.26 -9.51
N GLY A 448 12.27 7.44 -10.60
CA GLY A 448 12.95 8.70 -10.87
C GLY A 448 11.92 9.83 -10.87
N SER A 449 12.17 10.89 -10.09
CA SER A 449 11.38 12.12 -10.22
C SER A 449 11.49 12.60 -11.67
N TYR A 450 10.36 12.80 -12.35
CA TYR A 450 10.35 13.47 -13.66
C TYR A 450 11.02 14.83 -13.50
N ARG A 451 12.07 15.07 -14.30
CA ARG A 451 12.79 16.35 -14.32
C ARG A 451 12.85 16.83 -15.75
N GLU A 452 12.36 18.03 -15.98
CA GLU A 452 12.53 18.71 -17.26
C GLU A 452 14.02 18.99 -17.47
N ILE A 453 14.58 18.33 -18.47
CA ILE A 453 15.92 18.60 -19.00
C ILE A 453 15.71 19.45 -20.25
N THR A 454 16.22 20.69 -20.24
CA THR A 454 16.11 21.60 -21.38
C THR A 454 17.33 21.41 -22.30
N GLY A 455 17.15 20.78 -23.46
CA GLY A 455 18.16 20.74 -24.54
C GLY A 455 18.85 19.39 -24.77
N ASN A 456 19.56 19.28 -25.91
CA ASN A 456 20.27 18.07 -26.34
C ASN A 456 21.41 17.67 -25.38
N ASP A 457 21.55 16.36 -25.16
CA ASP A 457 22.67 15.64 -24.57
C ASP A 457 23.50 16.41 -23.51
N GLU A 458 23.02 16.44 -22.25
CA GLU A 458 23.68 17.09 -21.08
C GLU A 458 25.15 16.70 -20.97
N ARG A 459 25.49 15.47 -21.35
CA ARG A 459 26.86 14.96 -21.35
C ARG A 459 27.81 15.73 -22.28
N VAL A 460 27.33 16.16 -23.45
CA VAL A 460 28.13 16.95 -24.40
C VAL A 460 28.34 18.35 -23.86
N ILE A 461 27.27 18.95 -23.31
CA ILE A 461 27.31 20.28 -22.69
C ILE A 461 28.27 20.29 -21.49
N GLU A 462 28.22 19.26 -20.65
CA GLU A 462 29.10 19.11 -19.49
C GLU A 462 30.57 18.94 -19.91
N LEU A 463 30.86 18.12 -20.93
CA LEU A 463 32.22 17.94 -21.47
C LEU A 463 32.81 19.24 -22.03
N ASP A 464 32.02 20.00 -22.79
CA ASP A 464 32.44 21.28 -23.36
C ASP A 464 32.65 22.34 -22.26
N LEU A 465 31.75 22.38 -21.27
CA LEU A 465 31.86 23.26 -20.10
C LEU A 465 33.11 22.93 -19.28
N ASN A 466 33.37 21.66 -18.98
CA ASN A 466 34.54 21.22 -18.23
C ASN A 466 35.84 21.59 -18.94
N THR A 467 35.89 21.41 -20.26
CA THR A 467 37.05 21.80 -21.08
C THR A 467 37.29 23.32 -21.02
N ARG A 468 36.23 24.12 -21.01
CA ARG A 468 36.32 25.58 -20.90
C ARG A 468 36.73 26.03 -19.50
N ILE A 469 36.12 25.47 -18.45
CA ILE A 469 36.44 25.78 -17.05
C ILE A 469 37.91 25.47 -16.74
N ALA A 470 38.44 24.38 -17.30
CA ALA A 470 39.86 24.06 -17.23
C ALA A 470 40.75 25.11 -17.92
N LYS A 471 40.36 25.60 -19.11
CA LYS A 471 41.07 26.69 -19.80
C LYS A 471 41.07 28.00 -19.02
N LEU A 472 39.99 28.28 -18.27
CA LEU A 472 39.86 29.48 -17.44
C LEU A 472 40.54 29.37 -16.06
N GLY A 473 41.04 28.18 -15.68
CA GLY A 473 41.65 27.93 -14.37
C GLY A 473 40.66 27.89 -13.21
N LEU A 474 39.37 27.68 -13.48
CA LEU A 474 38.28 27.74 -12.48
C LEU A 474 37.85 26.37 -11.93
N THR A 475 38.49 25.28 -12.37
CA THR A 475 38.17 23.90 -12.00
C THR A 475 38.00 23.67 -10.49
N PRO A 476 38.93 24.14 -9.61
CA PRO A 476 38.79 23.87 -8.17
C PRO A 476 37.52 24.47 -7.55
N ARG A 477 36.99 25.56 -8.12
CA ARG A 477 35.78 26.22 -7.61
C ARG A 477 34.52 25.56 -8.16
N TYR A 478 34.52 25.22 -9.44
CA TYR A 478 33.43 24.50 -10.08
C TYR A 478 33.18 23.12 -9.43
N ASP A 479 34.25 22.35 -9.21
CA ASP A 479 34.15 21.02 -8.57
C ASP A 479 33.61 21.11 -7.14
N ASN A 480 34.00 22.15 -6.40
CA ASN A 480 33.51 22.36 -5.04
C ASN A 480 32.00 22.69 -5.02
N VAL A 481 31.53 23.51 -5.97
CA VAL A 481 30.10 23.83 -6.11
C VAL A 481 29.30 22.57 -6.45
N LEU A 482 29.75 21.77 -7.42
CA LEU A 482 29.04 20.54 -7.80
C LEU A 482 29.06 19.46 -6.70
N LYS A 483 30.15 19.36 -5.93
CA LYS A 483 30.26 18.43 -4.80
C LYS A 483 29.24 18.70 -3.69
N VAL A 484 28.86 19.96 -3.51
CA VAL A 484 27.93 20.44 -2.46
C VAL A 484 26.49 20.58 -2.98
N ALA A 485 26.31 20.67 -4.29
CA ALA A 485 25.01 20.83 -4.93
C ALA A 485 24.13 19.57 -4.82
N THR A 486 22.84 19.79 -4.57
CA THR A 486 21.85 18.74 -4.83
C THR A 486 21.82 18.41 -6.32
N PRO A 487 21.41 17.19 -6.74
CA PRO A 487 21.39 16.84 -8.16
C PRO A 487 20.53 17.79 -9.03
N ALA A 488 19.52 18.45 -8.44
CA ALA A 488 18.70 19.45 -9.14
C ALA A 488 19.40 20.81 -9.27
N ALA A 489 20.19 21.18 -8.27
CA ALA A 489 21.06 22.36 -8.32
C ALA A 489 22.22 22.14 -9.31
N ALA A 490 22.80 20.93 -9.36
CA ALA A 490 23.90 20.61 -10.27
C ALA A 490 23.51 20.80 -11.74
N SER A 491 22.38 20.24 -12.20
CA SER A 491 21.93 20.39 -13.59
C SER A 491 21.59 21.84 -13.94
N THR A 492 21.01 22.60 -12.99
CA THR A 492 20.73 24.02 -13.20
C THR A 492 21.99 24.89 -13.21
N VAL A 493 23.01 24.55 -12.43
CA VAL A 493 24.33 25.20 -12.48
C VAL A 493 25.00 24.94 -13.83
N ILE A 494 24.99 23.69 -14.30
CA ILE A 494 25.54 23.32 -15.62
C ILE A 494 24.81 24.08 -16.73
N GLY A 495 23.48 24.07 -16.73
CA GLY A 495 22.67 24.80 -17.71
C GLY A 495 22.90 26.32 -17.69
N LEU A 496 23.06 26.91 -16.51
CA LEU A 496 23.36 28.34 -16.37
C LEU A 496 24.72 28.68 -16.98
N LEU A 497 25.77 27.95 -16.62
CA LEU A 497 27.14 28.22 -17.07
C LEU A 497 27.37 27.87 -18.55
N ALA A 498 26.57 26.94 -19.09
CA ALA A 498 26.53 26.62 -20.51
C ALA A 498 25.73 27.64 -21.34
N GLY A 499 25.01 28.57 -20.71
CA GLY A 499 24.27 29.62 -21.41
C GLY A 499 25.20 30.47 -22.28
N LYS A 500 24.74 30.83 -23.49
CA LYS A 500 25.52 31.60 -24.49
C LYS A 500 26.23 32.83 -23.90
N ARG A 501 25.54 33.57 -23.03
CA ARG A 501 26.06 34.76 -22.36
C ARG A 501 27.23 34.47 -21.42
N TYR A 502 27.19 33.34 -20.71
CA TYR A 502 28.28 32.91 -19.84
C TYR A 502 29.43 32.33 -20.66
N LEU A 503 29.15 31.69 -21.80
CA LEU A 503 30.17 31.21 -22.75
C LEU A 503 31.00 32.34 -23.36
N GLU A 504 30.38 33.48 -23.64
CA GLU A 504 31.03 34.66 -24.23
C GLU A 504 31.88 35.45 -23.22
N SER A 505 31.58 35.41 -21.91
CA SER A 505 32.29 36.16 -20.86
C SER A 505 32.91 35.27 -19.76
N PRO A 506 34.24 35.12 -19.74
CA PRO A 506 34.99 34.61 -18.59
C PRO A 506 34.67 35.29 -17.25
N VAL A 507 34.48 36.62 -17.22
CA VAL A 507 34.14 37.37 -15.99
C VAL A 507 32.79 36.94 -15.44
N LEU A 508 31.76 36.82 -16.28
CA LEU A 508 30.44 36.37 -15.84
C LEU A 508 30.46 34.92 -15.32
N THR A 509 31.32 34.08 -15.90
CA THR A 509 31.53 32.70 -15.42
C THR A 509 32.17 32.70 -14.03
N ALA A 510 33.21 33.50 -13.82
CA ALA A 510 33.87 33.63 -12.51
C ALA A 510 32.94 34.25 -11.46
N ALA A 511 32.18 35.29 -11.83
CA ALA A 511 31.19 35.94 -10.97
C ALA A 511 30.08 34.98 -10.52
N ALA A 512 29.55 34.15 -11.44
CA ALA A 512 28.57 33.12 -11.11
C ALA A 512 29.10 32.12 -10.09
N LEU A 513 30.32 31.62 -10.27
CA LEU A 513 30.94 30.70 -9.30
C LEU A 513 31.21 31.37 -7.95
N GLY A 514 31.56 32.66 -7.93
CA GLY A 514 31.75 33.42 -6.70
C GLY A 514 30.46 33.56 -5.88
N LEU A 515 29.35 33.89 -6.53
CA LEU A 515 28.03 34.00 -5.88
C LEU A 515 27.48 32.64 -5.43
N LEU A 516 27.70 31.57 -6.20
CA LEU A 516 27.33 30.21 -5.79
C LEU A 516 28.14 29.75 -4.57
N THR A 517 29.43 30.10 -4.51
CA THR A 517 30.29 29.81 -3.36
C THR A 517 29.84 30.57 -2.11
N ASP A 518 29.40 31.82 -2.26
CA ASP A 518 28.85 32.63 -1.17
C ASP A 518 27.50 32.10 -0.66
N ALA A 519 26.63 31.63 -1.56
CA ALA A 519 25.38 30.97 -1.19
C ALA A 519 25.61 29.69 -0.37
N ILE A 520 26.64 28.91 -0.73
CA ILE A 520 27.07 27.73 0.04
C ILE A 520 27.54 28.14 1.45
N ALA A 521 28.40 29.16 1.55
CA ALA A 521 28.90 29.64 2.83
C ALA A 521 27.78 30.17 3.74
N THR A 522 26.79 30.86 3.14
CA THR A 522 25.61 31.37 3.87
C THR A 522 24.72 30.21 4.36
N SER A 523 24.51 29.18 3.54
CA SER A 523 23.78 27.97 3.95
C SER A 523 24.46 27.24 5.11
N GLU A 524 25.79 27.15 5.08
CA GLU A 524 26.59 26.53 6.14
C GLU A 524 26.44 27.28 7.47
N GLN A 525 26.43 28.62 7.45
CA GLN A 525 26.20 29.42 8.65
C GLN A 525 24.80 29.23 9.25
N LEU A 526 23.77 29.03 8.42
CA LEU A 526 22.38 28.90 8.85
C LEU A 526 22.02 27.47 9.30
N THR A 527 22.55 26.45 8.64
CA THR A 527 22.13 25.05 8.80
C THR A 527 23.21 24.14 9.40
N GLY A 528 24.44 24.63 9.54
CA GLY A 528 25.59 23.87 10.01
C GLY A 528 26.15 22.88 8.98
N LYS A 529 25.60 22.84 7.75
CA LYS A 529 26.10 22.02 6.64
C LYS A 529 26.14 22.83 5.34
N PRO A 530 27.23 22.75 4.55
CA PRO A 530 27.25 23.37 3.23
C PRO A 530 26.29 22.59 2.32
N THR A 531 25.26 23.26 1.80
CA THR A 531 24.32 22.69 0.82
C THR A 531 23.94 23.76 -0.20
N LEU A 532 23.71 23.33 -1.45
CA LEU A 532 23.24 24.22 -2.53
C LEU A 532 21.98 23.65 -3.19
N ASP A 533 20.91 24.44 -3.16
CA ASP A 533 19.59 24.12 -3.69
C ASP A 533 19.24 24.89 -4.97
N LYS A 534 18.30 24.35 -5.76
CA LYS A 534 17.86 24.93 -7.04
C LYS A 534 17.40 26.39 -6.92
N THR A 535 16.70 26.74 -5.84
CA THR A 535 16.22 28.11 -5.58
C THR A 535 17.36 29.11 -5.42
N GLN A 536 18.45 28.69 -4.77
CA GLN A 536 19.64 29.51 -4.60
C GLN A 536 20.36 29.73 -5.94
N VAL A 537 20.46 28.69 -6.77
CA VAL A 537 21.04 28.79 -8.12
C VAL A 537 20.24 29.76 -9.00
N LEU A 538 18.90 29.69 -8.96
CA LEU A 538 18.04 30.62 -9.68
C LEU A 538 18.14 32.06 -9.14
N GLY A 539 18.32 32.23 -7.82
CA GLY A 539 18.61 33.53 -7.22
C GLY A 539 19.90 34.15 -7.75
N VAL A 540 20.97 33.35 -7.87
CA VAL A 540 22.22 33.79 -8.49
C VAL A 540 22.03 34.15 -9.97
N ALA A 541 21.25 33.36 -10.71
CA ALA A 541 20.90 33.67 -12.09
C ALA A 541 20.18 35.02 -12.23
N ALA A 542 19.26 35.33 -11.30
CA ALA A 542 18.52 36.59 -11.28
C ALA A 542 19.44 37.79 -10.98
N VAL A 543 20.34 37.68 -10.00
CA VAL A 543 21.33 38.74 -9.68
C VAL A 543 22.23 39.04 -10.87
N LEU A 544 22.64 38.00 -11.60
CA LEU A 544 23.46 38.16 -12.80
C LEU A 544 22.64 38.49 -14.05
N GLY A 545 21.32 38.51 -13.99
CA GLY A 545 20.44 38.84 -15.10
C GLY A 545 20.69 40.24 -15.66
N GLU A 546 20.97 41.21 -14.78
CA GLU A 546 21.13 42.63 -15.11
C GLU A 546 22.50 43.15 -14.65
N PRO A 547 23.60 42.82 -15.37
CA PRO A 547 24.96 43.11 -14.92
C PRO A 547 25.27 44.62 -14.89
N GLU A 548 24.53 45.43 -15.66
CA GLU A 548 24.63 46.88 -15.72
C GLU A 548 24.28 47.57 -14.40
N LYS A 549 23.45 46.92 -13.57
CA LYS A 549 23.04 47.47 -12.27
C LYS A 549 24.13 47.33 -11.20
N ASN A 550 25.19 46.58 -11.47
CA ASN A 550 26.33 46.41 -10.57
C ASN A 550 27.56 47.09 -11.18
N GLU A 551 27.91 48.28 -10.68
CA GLU A 551 29.04 49.08 -11.19
C GLU A 551 30.37 48.32 -11.19
N ALA A 552 30.61 47.48 -10.17
CA ALA A 552 31.84 46.70 -10.05
C ALA A 552 31.90 45.55 -11.07
N LEU A 553 30.78 44.83 -11.27
CA LEU A 553 30.69 43.77 -12.27
C LEU A 553 30.76 44.36 -13.70
N TRP A 554 30.10 45.49 -13.93
CA TRP A 554 30.09 46.17 -15.23
C TRP A 554 31.47 46.71 -15.60
N ALA A 555 32.22 47.27 -14.64
CA ALA A 555 33.60 47.71 -14.87
C ALA A 555 34.52 46.54 -15.25
N LEU A 556 34.33 45.36 -14.65
CA LEU A 556 35.10 44.15 -14.99
C LEU A 556 34.76 43.61 -16.38
N ILE A 557 33.48 43.62 -16.77
CA ILE A 557 33.02 43.22 -18.12
C ILE A 557 33.55 44.21 -19.18
N GLN A 558 33.53 45.52 -18.90
CA GLN A 558 34.11 46.52 -19.81
C GLN A 558 35.62 46.37 -19.96
N ARG A 559 36.33 45.99 -18.89
CA ARG A 559 37.78 45.72 -18.95
C ARG A 559 38.08 44.46 -19.76
N GLU A 560 37.29 43.40 -19.58
CA GLU A 560 37.37 42.17 -20.38
C GLU A 560 37.24 42.44 -21.88
N SER A 561 36.38 43.40 -22.27
CA SER A 561 36.23 43.79 -23.68
C SER A 561 37.47 44.50 -24.27
N LYS A 562 38.38 45.00 -23.42
CA LYS A 562 39.59 45.74 -23.82
C LYS A 562 40.86 44.89 -23.71
N GLU A 563 40.99 44.11 -22.63
CA GLU A 563 42.14 43.24 -22.36
C GLU A 563 41.71 41.93 -21.70
N PRO A 564 42.33 40.79 -22.05
CA PRO A 564 42.03 39.50 -21.43
C PRO A 564 42.47 39.49 -19.97
N ILE A 565 41.54 39.12 -19.07
CA ILE A 565 41.80 39.07 -17.63
C ILE A 565 42.59 37.81 -17.29
N PRO A 566 43.68 37.90 -16.50
CA PRO A 566 44.49 36.74 -16.13
C PRO A 566 43.71 35.74 -15.27
N ALA A 567 43.99 34.45 -15.44
CA ALA A 567 43.30 33.36 -14.74
C ALA A 567 43.38 33.45 -13.20
N ALA A 568 44.47 33.99 -12.64
CA ALA A 568 44.62 34.21 -11.21
C ALA A 568 43.59 35.23 -10.66
N GLU A 569 43.26 36.24 -11.46
CA GLU A 569 42.26 37.25 -11.10
C GLU A 569 40.84 36.70 -11.26
N LEU A 570 40.57 35.90 -12.29
CA LEU A 570 39.29 35.17 -12.42
C LEU A 570 39.05 34.22 -11.24
N LEU A 571 40.09 33.51 -10.79
CA LEU A 571 40.01 32.64 -9.61
C LEU A 571 39.73 33.44 -8.33
N SER A 572 40.28 34.65 -8.21
CA SER A 572 39.98 35.54 -7.08
C SER A 572 38.51 35.99 -7.07
N ILE A 573 37.95 36.33 -8.24
CA ILE A 573 36.53 36.70 -8.39
C ILE A 573 35.61 35.50 -8.07
N ALA A 574 36.00 34.30 -8.49
CA ALA A 574 35.27 33.06 -8.21
C ALA A 574 35.41 32.57 -6.75
N SER A 575 36.26 33.18 -5.94
CA SER A 575 36.52 32.74 -4.56
C SER A 575 35.56 33.31 -3.52
N GLY A 576 34.76 34.33 -3.88
CA GLY A 576 33.72 34.88 -3.00
C GLY A 576 33.00 36.09 -3.62
N ALA A 577 31.99 36.62 -2.91
CA ALA A 577 31.15 37.72 -3.37
C ALA A 577 31.66 39.12 -2.95
N ALA A 578 32.93 39.26 -2.56
CA ALA A 578 33.49 40.53 -2.06
C ALA A 578 33.47 41.68 -3.10
N TRP A 579 33.44 41.33 -4.39
CA TRP A 579 33.25 42.29 -5.50
C TRP A 579 31.78 42.71 -5.68
N ASN A 580 30.84 42.05 -5.00
CA ASN A 580 29.40 42.27 -5.07
C ASN A 580 28.89 42.97 -3.79
N THR A 581 29.39 44.17 -3.47
CA THR A 581 28.76 45.02 -2.46
C THR A 581 27.48 45.63 -3.03
N PRO A 582 26.28 45.30 -2.52
CA PRO A 582 25.05 45.89 -3.02
C PRO A 582 24.98 47.37 -2.64
N PRO A 583 24.57 48.28 -3.55
CA PRO A 583 24.24 49.65 -3.17
C PRO A 583 22.98 49.64 -2.28
N VAL A 584 23.09 50.20 -1.08
CA VAL A 584 21.96 50.38 -0.17
C VAL A 584 21.14 51.58 -0.66
N ASP A 585 19.91 51.33 -1.10
CA ASP A 585 18.95 52.39 -1.40
C ASP A 585 18.42 52.96 -0.08
N GLU A 586 19.03 54.06 0.39
CA GLU A 586 18.71 54.73 1.66
C GLU A 586 17.23 55.14 1.73
N GLY A 587 16.58 55.43 0.59
CA GLY A 587 15.17 55.80 0.52
C GLY A 587 14.23 54.64 0.83
N ALA A 588 14.52 53.45 0.31
CA ALA A 588 13.70 52.26 0.53
C ALA A 588 13.79 51.75 1.97
N GLN A 589 14.96 51.87 2.61
CA GLN A 589 15.12 51.49 4.03
C GLN A 589 14.37 52.43 4.96
N ALA A 590 14.39 53.73 4.70
CA ALA A 590 13.64 54.71 5.48
C ALA A 590 12.12 54.45 5.41
N GLU A 591 11.59 54.14 4.23
CA GLU A 591 10.16 53.80 4.06
C GLU A 591 9.80 52.50 4.79
N ARG A 592 10.68 51.49 4.75
CA ARG A 592 10.49 50.21 5.44
C ARG A 592 10.45 50.38 6.95
N VAL A 593 11.39 51.17 7.50
CA VAL A 593 11.42 51.49 8.94
C VAL A 593 10.17 52.27 9.35
N ALA A 594 9.73 53.25 8.55
CA ALA A 594 8.53 54.02 8.85
C ALA A 594 7.26 53.14 8.91
N LYS A 595 7.03 52.28 7.90
CA LYS A 595 5.91 51.32 7.88
C LYS A 595 5.96 50.34 9.06
N ARG A 596 7.17 49.92 9.44
CA ARG A 596 7.37 49.04 10.59
C ARG A 596 7.02 49.75 11.89
N MET A 597 7.47 50.99 12.09
CA MET A 597 7.12 51.77 13.29
C MET A 597 5.63 52.06 13.39
N GLU A 598 4.93 52.23 12.26
CA GLU A 598 3.47 52.27 12.20
C GLU A 598 2.83 50.96 12.68
N SER A 599 3.31 49.81 12.19
CA SER A 599 2.80 48.49 12.63
C SER A 599 3.03 48.19 14.11
N LEU A 600 4.07 48.78 14.71
CA LEU A 600 4.41 48.64 16.13
C LEU A 600 3.68 49.67 17.03
N GLY A 601 2.93 50.61 16.44
CA GLY A 601 2.28 51.70 17.17
C GLY A 601 3.23 52.76 17.71
N LEU A 602 4.43 52.87 17.12
CA LEU A 602 5.51 53.79 17.51
C LEU A 602 5.75 54.90 16.48
N ALA A 603 4.88 55.06 15.49
CA ALA A 603 5.03 56.05 14.42
C ALA A 603 5.19 57.49 14.93
N ASP A 604 4.43 57.87 15.97
CA ASP A 604 4.50 59.23 16.53
C ASP A 604 5.88 59.52 17.14
N VAL A 605 6.42 58.56 17.89
CA VAL A 605 7.74 58.64 18.51
C VAL A 605 8.85 58.67 17.46
N TRP A 606 8.75 57.80 16.45
CA TRP A 606 9.69 57.78 15.33
C TRP A 606 9.67 59.12 14.57
N THR A 607 8.50 59.68 14.32
CA THR A 607 8.35 60.96 13.62
C THR A 607 8.96 62.12 14.41
N GLU A 608 8.83 62.10 15.74
CA GLU A 608 9.41 63.12 16.62
C GLU A 608 10.94 63.04 16.67
N VAL A 609 11.52 61.84 16.73
CA VAL A 609 12.97 61.64 16.65
C VAL A 609 13.48 62.04 15.26
N PHE A 610 12.87 61.52 14.21
CA PHE A 610 13.29 61.71 12.82
C PHE A 610 13.24 63.18 12.37
N LYS A 611 12.22 63.96 12.81
CA LYS A 611 12.13 65.42 12.52
C LYS A 611 13.22 66.24 13.22
N ASN A 612 13.72 65.76 14.35
CA ASN A 612 14.69 66.46 15.17
C ASN A 612 16.12 65.93 15.00
N SER A 613 16.38 65.14 13.96
CA SER A 613 17.72 64.60 13.64
C SER A 613 18.32 65.25 12.40
N SER A 614 19.64 65.43 12.38
CA SER A 614 20.35 65.89 11.17
C SER A 614 20.43 64.78 10.11
N ALA A 615 20.56 65.12 8.82
CA ALA A 615 20.60 64.12 7.74
C ALA A 615 21.63 63.00 7.95
N LYS A 616 22.80 63.31 8.56
CA LYS A 616 23.82 62.30 8.90
C LYS A 616 23.43 61.42 10.08
N ALA A 617 22.72 61.95 11.07
CA ALA A 617 22.20 61.18 12.18
C ALA A 617 21.03 60.29 11.72
N MET A 618 20.12 60.81 10.89
CA MET A 618 18.98 60.09 10.34
C MET A 618 19.40 58.83 9.56
N ALA A 619 20.45 58.92 8.75
CA ALA A 619 20.98 57.76 8.02
C ALA A 619 21.43 56.64 8.98
N VAL A 620 22.10 57.01 10.08
CA VAL A 620 22.57 56.05 11.10
C VAL A 620 21.41 55.50 11.93
N GLU A 621 20.39 56.31 12.23
CA GLU A 621 19.17 55.87 12.92
C GLU A 621 18.39 54.84 12.09
N VAL A 622 18.19 55.12 10.80
CA VAL A 622 17.53 54.21 9.86
C VAL A 622 18.35 52.92 9.73
N GLN A 623 19.67 53.02 9.58
CA GLN A 623 20.55 51.85 9.48
C GLN A 623 20.53 51.00 10.76
N LEU A 624 20.49 51.62 11.93
CA LEU A 624 20.39 50.93 13.21
C LEU A 624 19.08 50.14 13.31
N LEU A 625 17.95 50.80 13.05
CA LEU A 625 16.61 50.20 13.17
C LEU A 625 16.31 49.17 12.06
N ALA A 626 16.97 49.28 10.91
CA ALA A 626 16.89 48.30 9.81
C ALA A 626 17.86 47.11 9.99
N SER A 627 18.74 47.13 10.99
CA SER A 627 19.62 45.99 11.23
C SER A 627 18.84 44.79 11.77
N THR A 628 19.27 43.58 11.40
CA THR A 628 18.57 42.32 11.69
C THR A 628 18.22 42.12 13.16
N ARG A 629 19.07 42.61 14.07
CA ARG A 629 18.86 42.53 15.51
C ARG A 629 17.67 43.35 15.98
N TYR A 630 17.53 44.57 15.49
CA TYR A 630 16.42 45.44 15.84
C TYR A 630 15.18 45.06 15.03
N GLU A 631 15.32 44.56 13.81
CA GLU A 631 14.22 43.97 13.03
C GLU A 631 13.55 42.78 13.73
N ALA A 632 14.36 41.90 14.32
CA ALA A 632 13.88 40.72 15.02
C ALA A 632 13.18 41.03 16.37
N SER A 633 13.47 42.17 17.01
CA SER A 633 12.92 42.50 18.34
C SER A 633 12.21 43.87 18.39
N PRO A 634 10.87 43.86 18.54
CA PRO A 634 10.09 45.07 18.84
C PRO A 634 10.52 45.78 20.14
N VAL A 635 10.93 45.03 21.18
CA VAL A 635 11.39 45.62 22.45
C VAL A 635 12.69 46.39 22.25
N LEU A 636 13.66 45.85 21.51
CA LEU A 636 14.90 46.57 21.22
C LEU A 636 14.66 47.81 20.35
N SER A 637 13.72 47.73 19.40
CA SER A 637 13.33 48.88 18.58
C SER A 637 12.69 49.98 19.42
N ALA A 638 11.77 49.63 20.32
CA ALA A 638 11.15 50.55 21.27
C ALA A 638 12.18 51.16 22.24
N ALA A 639 13.11 50.36 22.77
CA ALA A 639 14.16 50.82 23.67
C ALA A 639 15.11 51.80 22.96
N ALA A 640 15.53 51.51 21.74
CA ALA A 640 16.37 52.41 20.95
C ALA A 640 15.66 53.74 20.69
N LEU A 641 14.37 53.71 20.32
CA LEU A 641 13.57 54.92 20.14
C LEU A 641 13.38 55.72 21.42
N GLY A 642 13.17 55.07 22.57
CA GLY A 642 13.07 55.75 23.87
C GLY A 642 14.35 56.51 24.24
N LEU A 643 15.52 55.89 24.07
CA LEU A 643 16.80 56.54 24.33
C LEU A 643 17.09 57.68 23.35
N MET A 644 16.71 57.53 22.07
CA MET A 644 16.83 58.61 21.08
C MET A 644 15.88 59.77 21.37
N LEU A 645 14.65 59.49 21.80
CA LEU A 645 13.68 60.51 22.20
C LEU A 645 14.17 61.30 23.42
N GLU A 646 14.78 60.64 24.41
CA GLU A 646 15.39 61.31 25.57
C GLU A 646 16.53 62.26 25.14
N LEU A 647 17.36 61.86 24.17
CA LEU A 647 18.40 62.73 23.60
C LEU A 647 17.82 63.95 22.90
N VAL A 648 16.71 63.79 22.16
CA VAL A 648 15.98 64.89 21.54
C VAL A 648 15.40 65.83 22.60
N GLN A 649 14.79 65.30 23.66
CA GLN A 649 14.22 66.11 24.75
C GLN A 649 15.28 66.88 25.55
N ARG A 650 16.49 66.31 25.71
CA ARG A 650 17.60 66.96 26.44
C ARG A 650 18.36 67.99 25.61
N ASN A 651 18.62 67.69 24.34
CA ASN A 651 19.51 68.50 23.49
C ASN A 651 18.77 69.29 22.38
N GLY A 652 17.45 69.12 22.27
CA GLY A 652 16.60 69.71 21.24
C GLY A 652 16.72 69.03 19.86
N SER A 653 17.88 68.49 19.49
CA SER A 653 18.10 67.79 18.21
C SER A 653 19.33 66.87 18.25
N ILE A 654 19.31 65.76 17.51
CA ILE A 654 20.45 64.84 17.34
C ILE A 654 21.27 65.27 16.12
N LYS A 655 22.41 65.94 16.37
CA LYS A 655 23.32 66.43 15.32
C LYS A 655 24.53 65.52 15.09
N ASP A 656 24.98 64.82 16.12
CA ASP A 656 26.18 63.97 16.05
C ASP A 656 25.78 62.49 15.92
N PRO A 657 26.15 61.80 14.82
CA PRO A 657 25.87 60.37 14.66
C PRO A 657 26.56 59.50 15.72
N ALA A 658 27.59 60.01 16.42
CA ALA A 658 28.22 59.29 17.54
C ALA A 658 27.22 58.98 18.67
N LEU A 659 26.23 59.85 18.91
CA LEU A 659 25.22 59.64 19.94
C LEU A 659 24.30 58.45 19.62
N VAL A 660 24.00 58.21 18.34
CA VAL A 660 23.21 57.06 17.89
C VAL A 660 23.99 55.75 18.08
N ASN A 661 25.31 55.79 17.84
CA ASN A 661 26.19 54.66 18.12
C ASN A 661 26.32 54.39 19.63
N GLU A 662 26.30 55.42 20.48
CA GLU A 662 26.25 55.24 21.94
C GLU A 662 24.95 54.54 22.38
N VAL A 663 23.81 54.89 21.79
CA VAL A 663 22.53 54.19 22.00
C VAL A 663 22.65 52.73 21.58
N ALA A 664 23.18 52.46 20.39
CA ALA A 664 23.39 51.09 19.91
C ALA A 664 24.28 50.28 20.87
N ASN A 665 25.39 50.88 21.33
CA ASN A 665 26.32 50.26 22.26
C ASN A 665 25.71 49.97 23.64
N SER A 666 24.83 50.85 24.14
CA SER A 666 24.13 50.64 25.42
C SER A 666 23.15 49.46 25.40
N LEU A 667 22.74 49.03 24.20
CA LEU A 667 21.78 47.95 23.98
C LEU A 667 22.47 46.66 23.48
N LEU A 668 23.80 46.59 23.50
CA LEU A 668 24.56 45.35 23.21
C LEU A 668 24.45 44.35 24.36
N ASP A 669 24.50 43.05 24.03
CA ASP A 669 24.44 41.99 25.04
C ASP A 669 25.77 41.87 25.82
N PRO A 670 25.74 41.68 27.15
CA PRO A 670 24.56 41.64 28.02
C PRO A 670 24.01 43.05 28.32
N ILE A 671 22.70 43.21 28.20
CA ILE A 671 22.02 44.47 28.54
C ILE A 671 21.96 44.61 30.06
N ASN A 672 22.60 45.66 30.60
CA ASN A 672 22.64 45.97 32.03
C ASN A 672 21.33 46.62 32.53
N SER A 673 20.21 45.91 32.37
CA SER A 673 18.88 46.31 32.85
C SER A 673 17.98 45.09 33.10
N ASP A 674 17.63 44.84 34.36
CA ASP A 674 16.73 43.74 34.73
C ASP A 674 15.31 43.92 34.20
N VAL A 675 14.85 45.16 34.06
CA VAL A 675 13.51 45.49 33.55
C VAL A 675 13.45 45.22 32.05
N LEU A 676 14.44 45.68 31.28
CA LEU A 676 14.48 45.45 29.82
C LEU A 676 14.66 43.96 29.49
N ASN A 677 15.49 43.24 30.27
CA ASN A 677 15.67 41.79 30.13
C ASN A 677 14.37 41.00 30.38
N LYS A 678 13.51 41.45 31.30
CA LYS A 678 12.17 40.86 31.51
C LYS A 678 11.26 41.07 30.31
N HIS A 679 11.27 42.25 29.70
CA HIS A 679 10.49 42.52 28.49
C HIS A 679 10.99 41.69 27.29
N LEU A 680 12.31 41.53 27.12
CA LEU A 680 12.88 40.65 26.10
C LEU A 680 12.53 39.18 26.32
N ALA A 681 12.48 38.72 27.57
CA ALA A 681 12.02 37.37 27.90
C ALA A 681 10.51 37.18 27.65
N LEU A 682 9.71 38.22 27.86
CA LEU A 682 8.27 38.22 27.57
C LEU A 682 8.00 38.20 26.06
N GLU A 683 8.76 38.95 25.28
CA GLU A 683 8.68 38.98 23.80
C GLU A 683 8.90 37.59 23.19
N ARG A 684 9.86 36.82 23.73
CA ARG A 684 10.11 35.42 23.33
C ARG A 684 8.94 34.48 23.61
N ARG A 685 8.06 34.83 24.55
CA ARG A 685 6.90 34.01 24.95
C ARG A 685 5.61 34.42 24.27
N ARG A 686 5.44 35.71 23.96
CA ARG A 686 4.26 36.27 23.28
C ARG A 686 4.59 37.59 22.58
N PRO A 687 3.94 37.92 21.45
CA PRO A 687 4.03 39.26 20.87
C PRO A 687 3.50 40.31 21.86
N LEU A 688 4.19 41.44 21.96
CA LEU A 688 3.80 42.56 22.81
C LEU A 688 2.89 43.52 22.03
N ASP A 689 1.89 44.04 22.72
CA ASP A 689 0.95 45.03 22.20
C ASP A 689 1.56 46.44 22.15
N ALA A 690 1.01 47.27 21.26
CA ALA A 690 1.49 48.63 21.03
C ALA A 690 1.48 49.50 22.31
N ASP A 691 0.53 49.27 23.22
CA ASP A 691 0.44 50.04 24.48
C ASP A 691 1.58 49.68 25.43
N THR A 692 1.98 48.41 25.50
CA THR A 692 3.16 47.99 26.27
C THR A 692 4.45 48.55 25.67
N LEU A 693 4.60 48.57 24.34
CA LEU A 693 5.77 49.17 23.68
C LEU A 693 5.85 50.69 23.89
N ARG A 694 4.72 51.39 23.80
CA ARG A 694 4.63 52.82 24.13
C ARG A 694 4.88 53.10 25.61
N GLY A 695 4.45 52.22 26.50
CA GLY A 695 4.78 52.26 27.92
C GLY A 695 6.28 52.19 28.15
N LEU A 696 6.96 51.26 27.46
CA LEU A 696 8.42 51.11 27.53
C LEU A 696 9.17 52.33 27.01
N VAL A 697 8.70 52.97 25.93
CA VAL A 697 9.26 54.25 25.44
C VAL A 697 9.07 55.40 26.46
N LYS A 698 8.00 55.39 27.26
CA LYS A 698 7.73 56.43 28.25
C LYS A 698 8.48 56.22 29.57
N SER A 699 8.79 54.97 29.92
CA SER A 699 9.43 54.61 31.19
C SER A 699 10.96 54.42 31.08
N VAL A 700 11.64 55.15 30.18
CA VAL A 700 13.10 55.04 29.98
C VAL A 700 13.88 55.16 31.29
N ASP A 701 13.45 56.04 32.18
CA ASP A 701 14.08 56.24 33.50
C ASP A 701 14.03 54.98 34.40
N GLU A 702 13.07 54.07 34.19
CA GLU A 702 12.89 52.85 35.00
C GLU A 702 13.78 51.69 34.53
N TRP A 703 14.17 51.66 33.26
CA TRP A 703 14.91 50.53 32.67
C TRP A 703 16.24 50.91 32.04
N ARG A 704 16.64 52.18 32.05
CA ARG A 704 17.89 52.66 31.44
C ARG A 704 19.10 51.77 31.78
N PRO A 705 19.87 51.31 30.78
CA PRO A 705 21.10 50.56 31.03
C PRO A 705 22.10 51.39 31.84
N VAL A 706 22.61 50.85 32.95
CA VAL A 706 23.59 51.56 33.79
C VAL A 706 24.95 51.58 33.09
N THR A 707 25.30 52.72 32.48
CA THR A 707 26.66 52.99 31.98
C THR A 707 27.58 53.34 33.14
N THR A 708 28.43 52.40 33.58
CA THR A 708 29.61 52.75 34.37
C THR A 708 30.60 53.45 33.43
N ARG A 709 30.78 54.77 33.60
CA ARG A 709 31.90 55.49 32.96
C ARG A 709 33.20 54.90 33.49
N ILE A 710 33.88 54.09 32.69
CA ILE A 710 35.30 53.80 32.90
C ILE A 710 36.05 55.10 32.61
N THR A 711 36.37 55.85 33.67
CA THR A 711 37.35 56.93 33.58
C THR A 711 38.70 56.31 33.23
N ARG A 712 39.09 56.48 31.96
CA ARG A 712 40.40 56.12 31.44
C ARG A 712 41.48 56.77 32.30
N ALA A 713 42.24 55.97 33.04
CA ALA A 713 43.42 56.43 33.78
C ALA A 713 44.43 57.08 32.80
N ALA A 714 45.00 58.20 33.23
CA ALA A 714 46.03 58.92 32.49
C ALA A 714 47.24 58.02 32.16
N PRO A 715 47.89 58.19 31.00
CA PRO A 715 48.98 57.32 30.58
C PRO A 715 50.20 57.48 31.50
N ALA A 716 50.62 56.37 32.11
CA ALA A 716 51.89 56.30 32.83
C ALA A 716 53.06 56.57 31.88
N LYS A 717 53.91 57.53 32.25
CA LYS A 717 55.18 57.84 31.60
C LYS A 717 56.01 56.56 31.42
N LYS A 718 56.39 56.27 30.17
CA LYS A 718 57.45 55.31 29.83
C LYS A 718 58.75 55.74 30.51
N THR A 719 59.20 54.97 31.48
CA THR A 719 60.59 54.99 31.94
C THR A 719 61.44 54.21 30.94
N THR A 720 62.33 54.93 30.29
CA THR A 720 63.41 54.44 29.43
C THR A 720 64.35 53.52 30.22
N ARG A 721 64.46 52.23 29.83
CA ARG A 721 65.59 51.37 30.19
C ARG A 721 66.72 51.59 29.18
N THR A 722 67.78 52.23 29.63
CA THR A 722 69.09 52.35 28.99
C THR A 722 69.79 50.99 28.89
N PRO A 723 70.56 50.68 27.83
CA PRO A 723 71.24 49.40 27.68
C PRO A 723 72.57 49.37 28.46
N ALA A 724 72.82 48.29 29.19
CA ALA A 724 74.11 48.01 29.80
C ALA A 724 75.12 47.54 28.74
N ARG A 725 76.16 48.35 28.52
CA ARG A 725 77.33 48.00 27.69
C ARG A 725 78.42 47.41 28.59
N LYS A 726 79.07 46.37 28.08
CA LYS A 726 80.17 45.59 28.66
C LYS A 726 81.40 46.43 29.05
N LYS A 727 82.03 46.01 30.16
CA LYS A 727 83.47 45.93 30.52
C LYS A 727 84.32 47.22 30.53
N SER A 728 84.75 47.61 31.72
CA SER A 728 86.13 47.43 32.24
C SER A 728 86.15 47.76 33.72
#